data_AF-A0AAU7T3H9-F1
#
_entry.id   AF-A0AAU7T3H9-F1
#
_cell.length_a   1.000
_cell.length_b   1.000
_cell.length_c   1.000
_cell.angle_alpha   90.00
_cell.angle_beta   90.00
_cell.angle_gamma   90.00
#
_symmetry.space_group_name_H-M   'P 1'
#
loop_
_entity.id
_entity.type
_entity.pdbx_description
1 polymer ?
#
loop_
_entity_poly.entity_id
_entity_poly.type
_entity_poly.pdbx_seq_one_letter_code
_entity_poly.pdbx_strand_id
1 'polypeptide(L)'
;METPAGQPDAQSDVLSDAELIARVRNGDLEAYGELYARHQHAAERMARQLVPANDADDLASDAFAKVLDALRAGGGPDVSFRAYLLTTVRRVHVDRIRSGKKVQTTDDIAAYEREPETFDDPTVTGFESGAAAKAFASLPERWQAVLWHTEVEGEKPAAIAPLLGLTANGVSALAYRAREGLRQAYLQQHLADVAGDRCRWTTERLGAYVRGGLTKRENRNVREHLDDCAKCTAVYLELVEVNSALPALLAPALLGTAGLGYLAAASGAKVGLVGFFVTGWRKVTENSTRTAAGAGAVVVVAVAAVLAAMALTGNDTPPAAINQPKPQPTQAQPTQPTQPPNPTQPPVKPPVKPPVKPPASNPTQAPTTAPTTQPTTAPTSAPTSAPTSAPTPTPTPTQTTPVPTPTPPKPTPTPTTPVLDEGLVTISIPRGGGSPMLQEGPSVRSEQTKADAGIRFVITIKTPPANTNPVVIGLKYGAELSWPLGTNPPGWTCAQASGSCTATDPANPKPLTVTFDAPTGGSAADRTFTVTAKTGRLYDSDAATVEAKPSTDENLLKIVDGKADPDVHHRILTVAPRTNRGSVTLKITYGDALEWPIAASPAGWKCSPKTSTCTAANPDKPAPLPADFAVPDKSSAGARTYSVTAKADLVSDTDSEVLPGLRQDESLLQILTPTPHDDPNPFVYNRFLKVNGAQGRPVELEISWGRNLAFMPSFDLGWTCERSSDIRRATCRTNNYRKPLNSEWNAWLPGSGSSNAITVYARVGGREDTDSAQIPPSSTRR
;
A
#
# COMPACT_ATOMS: atom_id res chain seq x y z
N MET A 1 29.56 -42.55 -57.41
CA MET A 1 28.17 -42.16 -57.79
C MET A 1 27.43 -41.79 -56.52
N GLU A 2 26.29 -41.14 -56.68
CA GLU A 2 25.78 -40.07 -55.82
C GLU A 2 25.51 -40.42 -54.35
N THR A 3 25.67 -39.40 -53.51
CA THR A 3 24.98 -39.24 -52.24
C THR A 3 23.46 -39.25 -52.48
N PRO A 4 22.66 -40.11 -51.83
CA PRO A 4 21.21 -39.94 -51.81
C PRO A 4 20.88 -38.67 -50.99
N ALA A 5 20.12 -37.75 -51.60
CA ALA A 5 19.77 -36.48 -50.97
C ALA A 5 18.94 -36.69 -49.69
N GLY A 6 19.15 -35.84 -48.70
CA GLY A 6 18.32 -35.82 -47.49
C GLY A 6 16.86 -35.46 -47.82
N GLN A 7 15.92 -36.18 -47.20
CA GLN A 7 14.52 -35.79 -47.23
C GLN A 7 14.36 -34.43 -46.53
N PRO A 8 13.64 -33.45 -47.11
CA PRO A 8 13.33 -32.21 -46.41
C PRO A 8 12.40 -32.51 -45.23
N ASP A 9 12.74 -32.00 -44.04
CA ASP A 9 11.86 -32.07 -42.86
C ASP A 9 10.57 -31.30 -43.14
N ALA A 10 9.48 -32.03 -43.35
CA ALA A 10 8.17 -31.48 -43.67
C ALA A 10 7.48 -30.88 -42.42
N GLN A 11 8.05 -29.80 -41.88
CA GLN A 11 7.23 -28.80 -41.21
C GLN A 11 6.30 -28.20 -42.28
N SER A 12 5.01 -28.51 -42.19
CA SER A 12 3.98 -27.87 -43.00
C SER A 12 4.10 -26.35 -42.86
N ASP A 13 4.16 -25.65 -43.99
CA ASP A 13 4.33 -24.19 -44.03
C ASP A 13 3.04 -23.49 -43.54
N VAL A 14 2.90 -23.34 -42.22
CA VAL A 14 1.73 -22.73 -41.58
C VAL A 14 1.78 -21.22 -41.76
N LEU A 15 1.26 -20.78 -42.91
CA LEU A 15 1.11 -19.39 -43.30
C LEU A 15 0.47 -18.56 -42.18
N SER A 16 1.01 -17.38 -41.92
CA SER A 16 0.42 -16.40 -41.01
C SER A 16 -0.85 -15.77 -41.60
N ASP A 17 -1.67 -15.15 -40.74
CA ASP A 17 -2.94 -14.57 -41.17
C ASP A 17 -2.73 -13.44 -42.19
N ALA A 18 -1.61 -12.72 -42.11
CA ALA A 18 -1.19 -11.70 -43.07
C ALA A 18 -0.79 -12.27 -44.45
N GLU A 19 -0.16 -13.45 -44.48
CA GLU A 19 0.18 -14.14 -45.74
C GLU A 19 -1.06 -14.73 -46.41
N LEU A 20 -2.02 -15.21 -45.61
CA LEU A 20 -3.34 -15.61 -46.10
C LEU A 20 -4.12 -14.41 -46.66
N ILE A 21 -4.18 -13.28 -45.93
CA ILE A 21 -4.75 -12.01 -46.43
C ILE A 21 -4.15 -11.61 -47.78
N ALA A 22 -2.82 -11.68 -47.91
CA ALA A 22 -2.13 -11.35 -49.15
C ALA A 22 -2.51 -12.30 -50.30
N ARG A 23 -2.70 -13.60 -50.04
CA ARG A 23 -3.20 -14.56 -51.04
C ARG A 23 -4.65 -14.29 -51.44
N VAL A 24 -5.53 -13.99 -50.48
CA VAL A 24 -6.94 -13.64 -50.74
C VAL A 24 -7.06 -12.40 -51.63
N ARG A 25 -6.24 -11.38 -51.39
CA ARG A 25 -6.15 -10.18 -52.27
C ARG A 25 -5.69 -10.50 -53.69
N ASN A 26 -4.90 -11.56 -53.88
CA ASN A 26 -4.50 -12.08 -55.19
C ASN A 26 -5.51 -13.08 -55.80
N GLY A 27 -6.68 -13.28 -55.19
CA GLY A 27 -7.77 -14.11 -55.69
C GLY A 27 -7.80 -15.56 -55.20
N ASP A 28 -6.88 -15.96 -54.32
CA ASP A 28 -6.88 -17.30 -53.69
C ASP A 28 -8.00 -17.40 -52.65
N LEU A 29 -9.04 -18.18 -52.95
CA LEU A 29 -10.17 -18.40 -52.05
C LEU A 29 -9.95 -19.57 -51.06
N GLU A 30 -8.97 -20.44 -51.30
CA GLU A 30 -8.60 -21.49 -50.34
C GLU A 30 -7.89 -20.88 -49.12
N ALA A 31 -7.05 -19.87 -49.36
CA ALA A 31 -6.47 -19.04 -48.30
C ALA A 31 -7.53 -18.31 -47.45
N TYR A 32 -8.71 -17.99 -48.02
CA TYR A 32 -9.82 -17.45 -47.25
C TYR A 32 -10.52 -18.52 -46.41
N GLY A 33 -10.60 -19.76 -46.90
CA GLY A 33 -11.14 -20.90 -46.13
C GLY A 33 -10.34 -21.18 -44.86
N GLU A 34 -9.02 -21.06 -44.91
CA GLU A 34 -8.13 -21.17 -43.75
C GLU A 34 -8.36 -20.03 -42.73
N LEU A 35 -8.49 -18.78 -43.19
CA LEU A 35 -8.87 -17.65 -42.33
C LEU A 35 -10.25 -17.85 -41.69
N TYR A 36 -11.24 -18.34 -42.46
CA TYR A 36 -12.56 -18.68 -41.94
C TYR A 36 -12.45 -19.72 -40.82
N ALA A 37 -11.77 -20.84 -41.05
CA ALA A 37 -11.57 -21.90 -40.05
C ALA A 37 -10.86 -21.40 -38.76
N ARG A 38 -9.85 -20.54 -38.88
CA ARG A 38 -9.09 -19.98 -37.72
C ARG A 38 -9.90 -19.02 -36.85
N HIS A 39 -10.93 -18.36 -37.40
CA HIS A 39 -11.62 -17.26 -36.74
C HIS A 39 -13.14 -17.44 -36.62
N GLN A 40 -13.75 -18.47 -37.24
CA GLN A 40 -15.18 -18.78 -37.19
C GLN A 40 -15.72 -18.76 -35.75
N HIS A 41 -15.14 -19.57 -34.86
CA HIS A 41 -15.56 -19.65 -33.46
C HIS A 41 -15.39 -18.34 -32.68
N ALA A 42 -14.56 -17.39 -33.13
CA ALA A 42 -14.50 -16.05 -32.53
C ALA A 42 -15.69 -15.19 -32.99
N ALA A 43 -16.01 -15.19 -34.28
CA ALA A 43 -17.18 -14.49 -34.81
C ALA A 43 -18.50 -15.04 -34.23
N GLU A 44 -18.66 -16.37 -34.17
CA GLU A 44 -19.82 -17.04 -33.57
C GLU A 44 -19.99 -16.68 -32.09
N ARG A 45 -18.91 -16.72 -31.29
CA ARG A 45 -18.95 -16.31 -29.87
C ARG A 45 -19.43 -14.87 -29.70
N MET A 46 -19.02 -13.97 -30.59
CA MET A 46 -19.43 -12.55 -30.57
C MET A 46 -20.88 -12.37 -31.03
N ALA A 47 -21.27 -13.03 -32.13
CA ALA A 47 -22.64 -12.98 -32.64
C ALA A 47 -23.65 -13.48 -31.61
N ARG A 48 -23.32 -14.55 -30.86
CA ARG A 48 -24.14 -15.10 -29.75
C ARG A 48 -24.27 -14.16 -28.53
N GLN A 49 -23.57 -13.03 -28.49
CA GLN A 49 -23.80 -11.94 -27.51
C GLN A 49 -24.68 -10.81 -28.04
N LEU A 50 -24.90 -10.75 -29.36
CA LEU A 50 -25.63 -9.69 -30.04
C LEU A 50 -27.04 -10.13 -30.48
N VAL A 51 -27.20 -11.40 -30.87
CA VAL A 51 -28.47 -11.94 -31.39
C VAL A 51 -28.80 -13.32 -30.78
N PRO A 52 -30.07 -13.76 -30.86
CA PRO A 52 -30.47 -15.12 -30.48
C PRO A 52 -29.64 -16.20 -31.18
N ALA A 53 -29.54 -17.38 -30.55
CA ALA A 53 -28.65 -18.45 -31.00
C ALA A 53 -28.96 -19.01 -32.40
N ASN A 54 -30.18 -18.80 -32.91
CA ASN A 54 -30.61 -19.13 -34.27
C ASN A 54 -30.10 -18.14 -35.33
N ASP A 55 -29.91 -16.86 -34.99
CA ASP A 55 -29.51 -15.80 -35.94
C ASP A 55 -28.00 -15.53 -35.90
N ALA A 56 -27.28 -16.16 -34.97
CA ALA A 56 -25.88 -15.86 -34.68
C ALA A 56 -24.92 -16.37 -35.77
N ASP A 57 -25.21 -17.53 -36.35
CA ASP A 57 -24.36 -18.15 -37.36
C ASP A 57 -24.56 -17.45 -38.74
N ASP A 58 -25.78 -16.96 -39.01
CA ASP A 58 -26.08 -16.03 -40.11
C ASP A 58 -25.34 -14.69 -39.93
N LEU A 59 -25.44 -14.06 -38.74
CA LEU A 59 -24.74 -12.80 -38.46
C LEU A 59 -23.21 -12.92 -38.56
N ALA A 60 -22.63 -14.05 -38.16
CA ALA A 60 -21.22 -14.34 -38.36
C ALA A 60 -20.89 -14.48 -39.85
N SER A 61 -21.73 -15.20 -40.61
CA SER A 61 -21.55 -15.42 -42.05
C SER A 61 -21.65 -14.12 -42.87
N ASP A 62 -22.63 -13.25 -42.56
CA ASP A 62 -22.76 -11.91 -43.13
C ASP A 62 -21.49 -11.06 -42.89
N ALA A 63 -20.90 -11.17 -41.69
CA ALA A 63 -19.69 -10.44 -41.34
C ALA A 63 -18.47 -10.98 -42.09
N PHE A 64 -18.32 -12.30 -42.23
CA PHE A 64 -17.29 -12.90 -43.08
C PHE A 64 -17.44 -12.43 -44.53
N ALA A 65 -18.65 -12.48 -45.11
CA ALA A 65 -18.91 -11.99 -46.47
C ALA A 65 -18.44 -10.53 -46.66
N LYS A 66 -18.83 -9.62 -45.75
CA LYS A 66 -18.33 -8.22 -45.79
C LYS A 66 -16.80 -8.10 -45.68
N VAL A 67 -16.14 -8.96 -44.89
CA VAL A 67 -14.66 -8.98 -44.80
C VAL A 67 -14.02 -9.50 -46.09
N LEU A 68 -14.59 -10.53 -46.72
CA LEU A 68 -14.11 -11.08 -48.00
C LEU A 68 -14.19 -10.04 -49.11
N ASP A 69 -15.32 -9.34 -49.23
CA ASP A 69 -15.51 -8.32 -50.25
C ASP A 69 -14.64 -7.09 -49.99
N ALA A 70 -14.45 -6.69 -48.72
CA ALA A 70 -13.50 -5.64 -48.35
C ALA A 70 -12.04 -6.00 -48.72
N LEU A 71 -11.62 -7.25 -48.50
CA LEU A 71 -10.30 -7.75 -48.90
C LEU A 71 -10.15 -7.79 -50.43
N ARG A 72 -11.15 -8.31 -51.16
CA ARG A 72 -11.16 -8.32 -52.65
C ARG A 72 -11.11 -6.93 -53.26
N ALA A 73 -11.71 -5.93 -52.61
CA ALA A 73 -11.63 -4.53 -53.00
C ALA A 73 -10.28 -3.86 -52.67
N GLY A 74 -9.29 -4.61 -52.15
CA GLY A 74 -7.98 -4.09 -51.75
C GLY A 74 -7.95 -3.38 -50.40
N GLY A 75 -9.08 -3.31 -49.69
CA GLY A 75 -9.19 -2.81 -48.32
C GLY A 75 -9.07 -3.94 -47.29
N GLY A 76 -9.81 -3.81 -46.19
CA GLY A 76 -9.76 -4.75 -45.07
C GLY A 76 -8.50 -4.57 -44.19
N PRO A 77 -8.25 -5.50 -43.25
CA PRO A 77 -7.05 -5.50 -42.42
C PRO A 77 -5.82 -6.01 -43.20
N ASP A 78 -4.63 -5.55 -42.83
CA ASP A 78 -3.36 -6.10 -43.36
C ASP A 78 -2.81 -7.23 -42.49
N VAL A 79 -3.02 -7.16 -41.16
CA VAL A 79 -2.49 -8.10 -40.17
C VAL A 79 -3.53 -8.47 -39.11
N SER A 80 -4.37 -7.53 -38.68
CA SER A 80 -5.25 -7.73 -37.51
C SER A 80 -6.62 -8.34 -37.84
N PHE A 81 -6.63 -9.51 -38.49
CA PHE A 81 -7.86 -10.14 -39.03
C PHE A 81 -8.95 -10.34 -37.96
N ARG A 82 -8.62 -10.97 -36.83
CA ARG A 82 -9.61 -11.30 -35.78
C ARG A 82 -10.28 -10.04 -35.20
N ALA A 83 -9.53 -8.97 -34.92
CA ALA A 83 -10.08 -7.72 -34.39
C ALA A 83 -11.00 -7.00 -35.40
N TYR A 84 -10.60 -6.96 -36.67
CA TYR A 84 -11.40 -6.40 -37.76
C TYR A 84 -12.71 -7.18 -37.97
N LEU A 85 -12.64 -8.50 -37.96
CA LEU A 85 -13.80 -9.40 -38.07
C LEU A 85 -14.79 -9.17 -36.93
N LEU A 86 -14.34 -9.14 -35.66
CA LEU A 86 -15.19 -8.91 -34.49
C LEU A 86 -15.87 -7.53 -34.52
N THR A 87 -15.15 -6.50 -34.98
CA THR A 87 -15.72 -5.16 -35.22
C THR A 87 -16.74 -5.17 -36.36
N THR A 88 -16.51 -5.98 -37.40
CA THR A 88 -17.44 -6.14 -38.52
C THR A 88 -18.73 -6.86 -38.10
N VAL A 89 -18.66 -7.88 -37.25
CA VAL A 89 -19.83 -8.54 -36.63
C VAL A 89 -20.71 -7.51 -35.88
N ARG A 90 -20.11 -6.63 -35.07
CA ARG A 90 -20.83 -5.52 -34.40
C ARG A 90 -21.48 -4.59 -35.42
N ARG A 91 -20.76 -4.20 -36.48
CA ARG A 91 -21.28 -3.30 -37.53
C ARG A 91 -22.48 -3.91 -38.26
N VAL A 92 -22.40 -5.16 -38.72
CA VAL A 92 -23.51 -5.87 -39.39
C VAL A 92 -24.75 -5.94 -38.49
N HIS A 93 -24.58 -6.21 -37.20
CA HIS A 93 -25.69 -6.22 -36.25
C HIS A 93 -26.35 -4.83 -36.10
N VAL A 94 -25.55 -3.76 -35.97
CA VAL A 94 -26.05 -2.38 -35.91
C VAL A 94 -26.72 -1.97 -37.23
N ASP A 95 -26.18 -2.39 -38.38
CA ASP A 95 -26.78 -2.19 -39.69
C ASP A 95 -28.15 -2.88 -39.78
N ARG A 96 -28.24 -4.16 -39.35
CA ARG A 96 -29.49 -4.95 -39.33
C ARG A 96 -30.56 -4.36 -38.40
N ILE A 97 -30.17 -3.77 -37.27
CA ILE A 97 -31.09 -3.00 -36.40
C ILE A 97 -31.52 -1.69 -37.08
N ARG A 98 -30.59 -0.97 -37.72
CA ARG A 98 -30.87 0.30 -38.41
C ARG A 98 -31.76 0.11 -39.64
N SER A 99 -31.55 -0.94 -40.42
CA SER A 99 -32.43 -1.30 -41.55
C SER A 99 -33.79 -1.79 -41.05
N GLY A 100 -33.84 -2.60 -39.99
CA GLY A 100 -35.10 -3.03 -39.35
C GLY A 100 -35.95 -1.84 -38.88
N LYS A 101 -35.32 -0.79 -38.31
CA LYS A 101 -36.00 0.47 -37.97
C LYS A 101 -36.43 1.32 -39.17
N LYS A 102 -35.87 1.09 -40.36
CA LYS A 102 -36.26 1.75 -41.63
C LYS A 102 -37.37 1.03 -42.38
N VAL A 103 -37.81 -0.17 -41.95
CA VAL A 103 -38.96 -0.86 -42.56
C VAL A 103 -40.27 -0.21 -42.09
N GLN A 104 -40.54 0.96 -42.68
CA GLN A 104 -41.86 1.58 -42.77
C GLN A 104 -42.24 1.58 -44.25
N THR A 105 -43.37 0.98 -44.61
CA THR A 105 -43.79 0.86 -46.02
C THR A 105 -44.20 2.22 -46.58
N THR A 106 -43.40 2.81 -47.47
CA THR A 106 -43.70 4.07 -48.16
C THR A 106 -43.01 4.11 -49.53
N ASP A 107 -43.69 4.68 -50.53
CA ASP A 107 -43.30 4.58 -51.95
C ASP A 107 -42.30 5.65 -52.41
N ASP A 108 -41.27 5.95 -51.61
CA ASP A 108 -40.27 6.97 -51.98
C ASP A 108 -38.83 6.52 -51.67
N ILE A 109 -38.09 6.20 -52.74
CA ILE A 109 -36.79 5.49 -52.68
C ILE A 109 -35.59 6.46 -52.86
N ALA A 110 -35.83 7.70 -53.29
CA ALA A 110 -34.81 8.63 -53.78
C ALA A 110 -33.86 9.25 -52.71
N ALA A 111 -33.95 8.85 -51.44
CA ALA A 111 -33.38 9.59 -50.31
C ALA A 111 -32.16 8.94 -49.61
N TYR A 112 -31.62 7.82 -50.10
CA TYR A 112 -30.68 6.98 -49.33
C TYR A 112 -29.26 6.79 -49.85
N GLU A 113 -28.81 7.53 -50.86
CA GLU A 113 -27.38 7.60 -51.21
C GLU A 113 -26.63 8.59 -50.31
N ARG A 114 -25.96 8.07 -49.28
CA ARG A 114 -24.87 8.76 -48.57
C ARG A 114 -23.86 7.76 -48.03
N GLU A 115 -22.60 7.96 -48.40
CA GLU A 115 -21.45 7.18 -47.92
C GLU A 115 -21.15 7.43 -46.41
N PRO A 116 -20.39 6.53 -45.75
CA PRO A 116 -20.42 6.43 -44.29
C PRO A 116 -19.51 7.46 -43.59
N GLU A 117 -20.12 8.28 -42.72
CA GLU A 117 -19.36 8.99 -41.67
C GLU A 117 -18.85 8.01 -40.60
N THR A 118 -17.69 8.33 -40.03
CA THR A 118 -17.07 7.53 -38.96
C THR A 118 -17.92 7.52 -37.69
N PHE A 119 -18.09 6.33 -37.11
CA PHE A 119 -19.06 6.06 -36.06
C PHE A 119 -18.57 6.50 -34.67
N ASP A 120 -18.92 7.72 -34.25
CA ASP A 120 -18.91 8.12 -32.84
C ASP A 120 -20.26 7.77 -32.19
N ASP A 121 -20.23 7.01 -31.09
CA ASP A 121 -21.41 6.64 -30.29
C ASP A 121 -21.41 7.43 -28.97
N PRO A 122 -22.33 8.40 -28.78
CA PRO A 122 -22.33 9.24 -27.57
C PRO A 122 -22.61 8.44 -26.28
N THR A 123 -23.07 7.19 -26.36
CA THR A 123 -23.25 6.32 -25.19
C THR A 123 -21.99 5.54 -24.81
N VAL A 124 -21.00 5.43 -25.71
CA VAL A 124 -19.71 4.77 -25.47
C VAL A 124 -18.58 5.78 -25.28
N THR A 125 -18.68 6.99 -25.85
CA THR A 125 -17.72 8.09 -25.61
C THR A 125 -17.93 8.79 -24.26
N GLY A 126 -19.01 8.48 -23.54
CA GLY A 126 -19.33 9.05 -22.21
C GLY A 126 -18.60 8.39 -21.02
N PHE A 127 -17.58 7.56 -21.25
CA PHE A 127 -16.80 6.85 -20.22
C PHE A 127 -15.29 6.94 -20.49
N GLU A 128 -14.47 6.73 -19.45
CA GLU A 128 -13.00 6.87 -19.50
C GLU A 128 -12.31 6.01 -20.58
N SER A 129 -12.96 4.92 -21.02
CA SER A 129 -12.51 4.04 -22.10
C SER A 129 -12.18 4.75 -23.43
N GLY A 130 -12.72 5.94 -23.68
CA GLY A 130 -12.54 6.67 -24.94
C GLY A 130 -11.07 7.02 -25.26
N ALA A 131 -10.28 7.39 -24.26
CA ALA A 131 -8.86 7.71 -24.47
C ALA A 131 -8.00 6.44 -24.66
N ALA A 132 -8.32 5.36 -23.92
CA ALA A 132 -7.68 4.05 -24.08
C ALA A 132 -7.91 3.46 -25.48
N ALA A 133 -9.13 3.60 -26.02
CA ALA A 133 -9.46 3.15 -27.37
C ALA A 133 -8.69 3.93 -28.45
N LYS A 134 -8.59 5.26 -28.33
CA LYS A 134 -7.80 6.12 -29.23
C LYS A 134 -6.31 5.79 -29.17
N ALA A 135 -5.77 5.55 -27.97
CA ALA A 135 -4.38 5.14 -27.76
C ALA A 135 -4.07 3.73 -28.31
N PHE A 136 -5.03 2.81 -28.31
CA PHE A 136 -4.88 1.49 -28.92
C PHE A 136 -4.95 1.57 -30.46
N ALA A 137 -5.91 2.32 -30.99
CA ALA A 137 -6.12 2.48 -32.43
C ALA A 137 -4.95 3.18 -33.16
N SER A 138 -4.15 3.98 -32.44
CA SER A 138 -2.94 4.64 -33.00
C SER A 138 -1.69 3.75 -33.03
N LEU A 139 -1.74 2.52 -32.49
CA LEU A 139 -0.63 1.57 -32.57
C LEU A 139 -0.57 0.89 -33.95
N PRO A 140 0.62 0.45 -34.41
CA PRO A 140 0.74 -0.39 -35.61
C PRO A 140 -0.13 -1.66 -35.52
N GLU A 141 -0.73 -2.13 -36.62
CA GLU A 141 -1.64 -3.29 -36.60
C GLU A 141 -1.04 -4.53 -35.93
N ARG A 142 0.24 -4.84 -36.18
CA ARG A 142 0.91 -6.01 -35.56
C ARG A 142 1.06 -5.87 -34.04
N TRP A 143 1.02 -4.64 -33.50
CA TRP A 143 0.98 -4.38 -32.05
C TRP A 143 -0.45 -4.48 -31.51
N GLN A 144 -1.45 -3.97 -32.23
CA GLN A 144 -2.86 -4.17 -31.89
C GLN A 144 -3.22 -5.66 -31.84
N ALA A 145 -2.83 -6.42 -32.86
CA ALA A 145 -3.07 -7.85 -32.96
C ALA A 145 -2.45 -8.62 -31.79
N VAL A 146 -1.15 -8.43 -31.48
CA VAL A 146 -0.54 -9.16 -30.37
C VAL A 146 -1.17 -8.81 -29.02
N LEU A 147 -1.54 -7.54 -28.80
CA LEU A 147 -2.23 -7.11 -27.58
C LEU A 147 -3.65 -7.67 -27.47
N TRP A 148 -4.38 -7.75 -28.58
CA TRP A 148 -5.70 -8.39 -28.61
C TRP A 148 -5.59 -9.85 -28.17
N HIS A 149 -4.69 -10.60 -28.78
CA HIS A 149 -4.53 -12.02 -28.47
C HIS A 149 -3.95 -12.26 -27.05
N THR A 150 -2.94 -11.50 -26.58
CA THR A 150 -2.34 -11.75 -25.24
C THR A 150 -3.10 -11.12 -24.07
N GLU A 151 -3.65 -9.91 -24.23
CA GLU A 151 -4.26 -9.16 -23.12
C GLU A 151 -5.79 -9.23 -23.12
N VAL A 152 -6.42 -9.22 -24.31
CA VAL A 152 -7.90 -9.24 -24.42
C VAL A 152 -8.43 -10.67 -24.40
N GLU A 153 -7.84 -11.58 -25.19
CA GLU A 153 -8.28 -12.98 -25.29
C GLU A 153 -7.52 -13.93 -24.35
N GLY A 154 -6.39 -13.51 -23.78
CA GLY A 154 -5.60 -14.29 -22.82
C GLY A 154 -4.86 -15.49 -23.43
N GLU A 155 -4.67 -15.50 -24.75
CA GLU A 155 -4.00 -16.59 -25.46
C GLU A 155 -2.50 -16.64 -25.11
N LYS A 156 -1.95 -17.86 -25.02
CA LYS A 156 -0.52 -18.04 -24.71
C LYS A 156 0.33 -17.70 -25.95
N PRO A 157 1.52 -17.08 -25.81
CA PRO A 157 2.38 -16.72 -26.95
C PRO A 157 2.72 -17.84 -27.94
N ALA A 158 2.63 -19.12 -27.52
CA ALA A 158 2.83 -20.28 -28.39
C ALA A 158 1.63 -20.59 -29.31
N ALA A 159 0.40 -20.20 -28.95
CA ALA A 159 -0.79 -20.35 -29.80
C ALA A 159 -0.90 -19.20 -30.83
N ILE A 160 -0.40 -18.02 -30.47
CA ILE A 160 -0.40 -16.80 -31.30
C ILE A 160 0.75 -16.82 -32.33
N ALA A 161 1.80 -17.60 -32.05
CA ALA A 161 3.01 -17.72 -32.86
C ALA A 161 2.74 -18.00 -34.36
N PRO A 162 1.93 -19.01 -34.75
CA PRO A 162 1.59 -19.24 -36.15
C PRO A 162 0.81 -18.06 -36.78
N LEU A 163 -0.22 -17.56 -36.09
CA LEU A 163 -1.10 -16.49 -36.58
C LEU A 163 -0.31 -15.22 -36.98
N LEU A 164 0.71 -14.86 -36.19
CA LEU A 164 1.54 -13.67 -36.42
C LEU A 164 2.83 -13.93 -37.21
N GLY A 165 3.10 -15.16 -37.66
CA GLY A 165 4.36 -15.52 -38.34
C GLY A 165 5.60 -15.28 -37.47
N LEU A 166 5.58 -15.75 -36.22
CA LEU A 166 6.61 -15.50 -35.22
C LEU A 166 6.89 -16.72 -34.34
N THR A 167 8.07 -16.80 -33.74
CA THR A 167 8.32 -17.74 -32.63
C THR A 167 7.61 -17.25 -31.36
N ALA A 168 7.28 -18.15 -30.43
CA ALA A 168 6.65 -17.77 -29.15
C ALA A 168 7.47 -16.74 -28.34
N ASN A 169 8.80 -16.79 -28.45
CA ASN A 169 9.71 -15.79 -27.88
C ASN A 169 9.60 -14.44 -28.60
N GLY A 170 9.48 -14.47 -29.94
CA GLY A 170 9.22 -13.29 -30.77
C GLY A 170 7.88 -12.62 -30.43
N VAL A 171 6.81 -13.41 -30.26
CA VAL A 171 5.50 -12.93 -29.79
C VAL A 171 5.62 -12.29 -28.40
N SER A 172 6.30 -12.94 -27.46
CA SER A 172 6.49 -12.41 -26.10
C SER A 172 7.26 -11.08 -26.09
N ALA A 173 8.31 -10.96 -26.91
CA ALA A 173 9.09 -9.74 -27.09
C ALA A 173 8.36 -8.66 -27.91
N LEU A 174 7.36 -9.03 -28.72
CA LEU A 174 6.47 -8.09 -29.40
C LEU A 174 5.40 -7.56 -28.44
N ALA A 175 4.72 -8.43 -27.68
CA ALA A 175 3.73 -8.06 -26.67
C ALA A 175 4.32 -7.11 -25.61
N TYR A 176 5.55 -7.36 -25.16
CA TYR A 176 6.25 -6.45 -24.24
C TYR A 176 6.41 -5.03 -24.83
N ARG A 177 6.84 -4.92 -26.10
CA ARG A 177 7.01 -3.62 -26.78
C ARG A 177 5.67 -2.95 -27.08
N ALA A 178 4.67 -3.72 -27.50
CA ALA A 178 3.33 -3.23 -27.78
C ALA A 178 2.66 -2.65 -26.50
N ARG A 179 2.82 -3.31 -25.35
CA ARG A 179 2.36 -2.78 -24.05
C ARG A 179 3.05 -1.47 -23.67
N GLU A 180 4.33 -1.29 -23.97
CA GLU A 180 5.02 -0.02 -23.72
C GLU A 180 4.59 1.07 -24.71
N GLY A 181 4.41 0.73 -25.99
CA GLY A 181 3.84 1.61 -27.00
C GLY A 181 2.43 2.11 -26.63
N LEU A 182 1.58 1.22 -26.10
CA LEU A 182 0.26 1.59 -25.61
C LEU A 182 0.32 2.60 -24.46
N ARG A 183 1.22 2.42 -23.49
CA ARG A 183 1.43 3.40 -22.39
C ARG A 183 1.90 4.75 -22.92
N GLN A 184 2.81 4.76 -23.91
CA GLN A 184 3.28 5.99 -24.54
C GLN A 184 2.15 6.71 -25.30
N ALA A 185 1.37 5.98 -26.10
CA ALA A 185 0.21 6.52 -26.80
C ALA A 185 -0.86 7.04 -25.83
N TYR A 186 -1.12 6.34 -24.73
CA TYR A 186 -2.08 6.74 -23.69
C TYR A 186 -1.64 8.04 -23.00
N LEU A 187 -0.38 8.11 -22.55
CA LEU A 187 0.18 9.33 -21.98
C LEU A 187 0.13 10.49 -22.98
N GLN A 188 0.37 10.23 -24.27
CA GLN A 188 0.31 11.27 -25.30
C GLN A 188 -1.10 11.83 -25.55
N GLN A 189 -2.17 11.07 -25.30
CA GLN A 189 -3.54 11.63 -25.29
C GLN A 189 -3.72 12.62 -24.12
N HIS A 190 -3.27 12.26 -22.91
CA HIS A 190 -3.49 13.05 -21.69
C HIS A 190 -2.50 14.21 -21.49
N LEU A 191 -1.38 14.22 -22.22
CA LEU A 191 -0.42 15.33 -22.23
C LEU A 191 -1.02 16.66 -22.72
N ALA A 192 -2.16 16.64 -23.43
CA ALA A 192 -2.86 17.84 -23.87
C ALA A 192 -3.55 18.62 -22.73
N ASP A 193 -4.05 17.93 -21.70
CA ASP A 193 -4.94 18.50 -20.67
C ASP A 193 -4.23 18.94 -19.37
N VAL A 194 -2.92 18.65 -19.26
CA VAL A 194 -2.12 18.87 -18.05
C VAL A 194 -1.07 19.95 -18.24
N ALA A 195 -1.49 21.21 -18.20
CA ALA A 195 -0.61 22.38 -18.28
C ALA A 195 0.33 22.52 -17.07
N GLY A 196 1.61 22.82 -17.34
CA GLY A 196 2.62 23.23 -16.35
C GLY A 196 3.93 22.44 -16.41
N ASP A 197 5.09 23.11 -16.27
CA ASP A 197 6.41 22.50 -16.47
C ASP A 197 6.74 21.35 -15.49
N ARG A 198 6.35 21.48 -14.21
CA ARG A 198 6.50 20.40 -13.21
C ARG A 198 5.64 19.19 -13.52
N CYS A 199 4.45 19.42 -14.07
CA CYS A 199 3.54 18.36 -14.52
C CYS A 199 4.16 17.62 -15.70
N ARG A 200 4.63 18.37 -16.72
CA ARG A 200 5.29 17.82 -17.91
C ARG A 200 6.51 16.95 -17.56
N TRP A 201 7.38 17.39 -16.65
CA TRP A 201 8.54 16.61 -16.21
C TRP A 201 8.14 15.26 -15.61
N THR A 202 6.98 15.22 -14.93
CA THR A 202 6.44 14.04 -14.25
C THR A 202 5.71 13.10 -15.21
N THR A 203 4.88 13.63 -16.11
CA THR A 203 4.16 12.82 -17.12
C THR A 203 5.12 12.16 -18.11
N GLU A 204 6.20 12.84 -18.51
CA GLU A 204 7.32 12.24 -19.28
C GLU A 204 8.02 11.08 -18.55
N ARG A 205 7.89 10.98 -17.21
CA ARG A 205 8.50 9.95 -16.36
C ARG A 205 7.52 8.92 -15.81
N LEU A 206 6.21 9.12 -15.97
CA LEU A 206 5.19 8.32 -15.31
C LEU A 206 5.19 6.85 -15.77
N GLY A 207 5.44 6.60 -17.06
CA GLY A 207 5.62 5.24 -17.60
C GLY A 207 6.85 4.51 -17.03
N ALA A 208 7.92 5.24 -16.68
CA ALA A 208 9.08 4.66 -16.00
C ALA A 208 8.85 4.48 -14.49
N TYR A 209 8.05 5.36 -13.87
CA TYR A 209 7.63 5.28 -12.48
C TYR A 209 6.80 4.01 -12.19
N VAL A 210 5.76 3.76 -12.99
CA VAL A 210 4.91 2.55 -12.89
C VAL A 210 5.72 1.26 -13.05
N ARG A 211 6.79 1.27 -13.87
CA ARG A 211 7.70 0.12 -14.05
C ARG A 211 8.80 0.01 -12.99
N GLY A 212 8.83 0.88 -11.98
CA GLY A 212 9.90 0.95 -10.98
C GLY A 212 11.28 1.33 -11.54
N GLY A 213 11.35 1.80 -12.79
CA GLY A 213 12.60 2.02 -13.55
C GLY A 213 13.26 3.38 -13.34
N LEU A 214 12.71 4.24 -12.47
CA LEU A 214 13.31 5.55 -12.12
C LEU A 214 14.37 5.42 -11.04
N THR A 215 15.37 6.32 -11.08
CA THR A 215 16.36 6.44 -9.98
C THR A 215 15.68 6.78 -8.65
N LYS A 216 16.28 6.43 -7.50
CA LYS A 216 15.72 6.75 -6.16
C LYS A 216 15.37 8.24 -5.98
N ARG A 217 16.11 9.14 -6.65
CA ARG A 217 15.83 10.59 -6.65
C ARG A 217 14.59 10.92 -7.47
N GLU A 218 14.53 10.49 -8.73
CA GLU A 218 13.37 10.75 -9.60
C GLU A 218 12.10 10.10 -9.07
N ASN A 219 12.20 8.89 -8.52
CA ASN A 219 11.08 8.15 -7.93
C ASN A 219 10.49 8.87 -6.70
N ARG A 220 11.30 9.61 -5.93
CA ARG A 220 10.81 10.51 -4.87
C ARG A 220 10.17 11.77 -5.46
N ASN A 221 10.85 12.45 -6.40
CA ASN A 221 10.34 13.66 -7.04
C ASN A 221 8.98 13.44 -7.73
N VAL A 222 8.76 12.26 -8.34
CA VAL A 222 7.46 11.89 -8.93
C VAL A 222 6.40 11.70 -7.85
N ARG A 223 6.70 11.01 -6.74
CA ARG A 223 5.76 10.88 -5.60
C ARG A 223 5.36 12.23 -5.01
N GLU A 224 6.35 13.04 -4.65
CA GLU A 224 6.19 14.40 -4.13
C GLU A 224 5.30 15.26 -5.05
N HIS A 225 5.38 15.07 -6.38
CA HIS A 225 4.48 15.74 -7.32
C HIS A 225 3.09 15.11 -7.44
N LEU A 226 2.94 13.80 -7.27
CA LEU A 226 1.63 13.12 -7.26
C LEU A 226 0.84 13.45 -5.98
N ASP A 227 1.53 13.54 -4.84
CA ASP A 227 0.95 13.96 -3.56
C ASP A 227 0.39 15.40 -3.65
N ASP A 228 1.11 16.30 -4.34
CA ASP A 228 0.71 17.71 -4.57
C ASP A 228 -0.27 17.92 -5.76
N CYS A 229 -0.35 17.00 -6.74
CA CYS A 229 -1.01 17.25 -8.03
C CYS A 229 -2.08 16.21 -8.41
N ALA A 230 -3.33 16.50 -8.04
CA ALA A 230 -4.50 15.69 -8.38
C ALA A 230 -4.63 15.34 -9.88
N LYS A 231 -4.22 16.23 -10.80
CA LYS A 231 -4.22 15.94 -12.25
C LYS A 231 -3.26 14.81 -12.63
N CYS A 232 -2.01 14.89 -12.18
CA CYS A 232 -1.03 13.84 -12.46
C CYS A 232 -1.37 12.53 -11.73
N THR A 233 -2.04 12.61 -10.58
CA THR A 233 -2.52 11.45 -9.83
C THR A 233 -3.72 10.77 -10.48
N ALA A 234 -4.64 11.50 -11.10
CA ALA A 234 -5.68 10.90 -11.96
C ALA A 234 -5.04 10.11 -13.11
N VAL A 235 -4.17 10.76 -13.89
CA VAL A 235 -3.46 10.11 -15.02
C VAL A 235 -2.58 8.93 -14.57
N TYR A 236 -2.04 8.96 -13.34
CA TYR A 236 -1.33 7.82 -12.74
C TYR A 236 -2.25 6.64 -12.43
N LEU A 237 -3.39 6.89 -11.77
CA LEU A 237 -4.37 5.87 -11.42
C LEU A 237 -4.96 5.22 -12.68
N GLU A 238 -5.34 6.04 -13.67
CA GLU A 238 -5.76 5.58 -15.00
C GLU A 238 -4.67 4.73 -15.68
N LEU A 239 -3.40 5.14 -15.67
CA LEU A 239 -2.32 4.39 -16.31
C LEU A 239 -2.08 3.03 -15.63
N VAL A 240 -2.31 2.94 -14.31
CA VAL A 240 -2.29 1.67 -13.56
C VAL A 240 -3.53 0.82 -13.85
N GLU A 241 -4.70 1.43 -13.97
CA GLU A 241 -5.94 0.74 -14.35
C GLU A 241 -5.86 0.20 -15.78
N VAL A 242 -5.53 1.02 -16.78
CA VAL A 242 -5.29 0.60 -18.16
C VAL A 242 -4.35 -0.60 -18.21
N ASN A 243 -3.25 -0.56 -17.46
CA ASN A 243 -2.26 -1.63 -17.42
C ASN A 243 -2.74 -2.93 -16.72
N SER A 244 -3.82 -2.89 -15.94
CA SER A 244 -4.38 -4.05 -15.22
C SER A 244 -5.76 -4.50 -15.72
N ALA A 245 -6.46 -3.64 -16.48
CA ALA A 245 -7.83 -3.82 -16.95
C ALA A 245 -7.98 -3.74 -18.49
N LEU A 246 -6.89 -3.81 -19.27
CA LEU A 246 -6.92 -3.82 -20.75
C LEU A 246 -8.11 -4.58 -21.39
N PRO A 247 -8.41 -5.85 -21.06
CA PRO A 247 -9.58 -6.53 -21.59
C PRO A 247 -10.89 -5.78 -21.29
N ALA A 248 -11.10 -5.39 -20.02
CA ALA A 248 -12.33 -4.75 -19.54
C ALA A 248 -12.52 -3.31 -20.07
N LEU A 249 -11.46 -2.65 -20.56
CA LEU A 249 -11.55 -1.33 -21.21
C LEU A 249 -11.69 -1.44 -22.73
N LEU A 250 -10.85 -2.27 -23.38
CA LEU A 250 -10.79 -2.36 -24.85
C LEU A 250 -11.97 -3.13 -25.44
N ALA A 251 -12.43 -4.22 -24.80
CA ALA A 251 -13.55 -4.98 -25.34
C ALA A 251 -14.87 -4.17 -25.32
N PRO A 252 -15.25 -3.45 -24.24
CA PRO A 252 -16.45 -2.61 -24.29
C PRO A 252 -16.35 -1.42 -25.23
N ALA A 253 -15.17 -0.78 -25.36
CA ALA A 253 -14.99 0.33 -26.30
C ALA A 253 -15.17 -0.12 -27.76
N LEU A 254 -14.44 -1.18 -28.17
CA LEU A 254 -14.42 -1.64 -29.56
C LEU A 254 -15.65 -2.49 -29.91
N LEU A 255 -16.11 -3.36 -29.01
CA LEU A 255 -17.21 -4.32 -29.25
C LEU A 255 -18.56 -3.90 -28.62
N GLY A 256 -18.61 -2.82 -27.85
CA GLY A 256 -19.82 -2.37 -27.16
C GLY A 256 -20.16 -3.22 -25.94
N THR A 257 -21.40 -3.14 -25.44
CA THR A 257 -21.88 -3.91 -24.28
C THR A 257 -21.66 -5.43 -24.41
N ALA A 258 -21.75 -5.96 -25.63
CA ALA A 258 -21.45 -7.36 -25.96
C ALA A 258 -19.99 -7.78 -25.72
N GLY A 259 -19.05 -6.84 -25.65
CA GLY A 259 -17.63 -7.11 -25.40
C GLY A 259 -17.36 -7.83 -24.08
N LEU A 260 -18.12 -7.52 -23.02
CA LEU A 260 -18.02 -8.23 -21.73
C LEU A 260 -18.45 -9.70 -21.84
N GLY A 261 -19.51 -9.96 -22.62
CA GLY A 261 -19.95 -11.33 -22.93
C GLY A 261 -18.94 -12.09 -23.79
N TYR A 262 -18.30 -11.41 -24.75
CA TYR A 262 -17.25 -11.99 -25.57
C TYR A 262 -16.05 -12.44 -24.74
N LEU A 263 -15.55 -11.58 -23.84
CA LEU A 263 -14.43 -11.91 -22.92
C LEU A 263 -14.72 -13.13 -22.05
N ALA A 264 -15.93 -13.20 -21.48
CA ALA A 264 -16.36 -14.31 -20.63
C ALA A 264 -16.46 -15.63 -21.40
N ALA A 265 -16.74 -15.59 -22.70
CA ALA A 265 -16.77 -16.76 -23.58
C ALA A 265 -15.41 -17.12 -24.21
N ALA A 266 -14.53 -16.14 -24.43
CA ALA A 266 -13.27 -16.33 -25.15
C ALA A 266 -12.11 -16.79 -24.24
N SER A 267 -11.97 -16.20 -23.05
CA SER A 267 -10.78 -16.40 -22.21
C SER A 267 -10.68 -17.76 -21.52
N GLY A 268 -11.80 -18.51 -21.41
CA GLY A 268 -11.89 -19.81 -20.74
C GLY A 268 -11.59 -19.83 -19.24
N ALA A 269 -11.11 -18.71 -18.68
CA ALA A 269 -10.76 -18.56 -17.29
C ALA A 269 -12.01 -18.37 -16.42
N LYS A 270 -12.04 -19.03 -15.25
CA LYS A 270 -12.98 -18.68 -14.16
C LYS A 270 -12.53 -17.38 -13.49
N VAL A 271 -12.58 -16.27 -14.22
CA VAL A 271 -12.18 -14.95 -13.69
C VAL A 271 -13.17 -14.55 -12.60
N GLY A 272 -12.69 -14.34 -11.37
CA GLY A 272 -13.54 -14.01 -10.20
C GLY A 272 -14.38 -12.73 -10.36
N LEU A 273 -14.01 -11.86 -11.30
CA LEU A 273 -14.76 -10.69 -11.75
C LEU A 273 -16.19 -11.01 -12.24
N VAL A 274 -16.38 -12.12 -12.96
CA VAL A 274 -17.61 -12.34 -13.75
C VAL A 274 -18.83 -12.63 -12.88
N GLY A 275 -18.62 -13.10 -11.64
CA GLY A 275 -19.68 -13.40 -10.68
C GLY A 275 -20.53 -12.18 -10.28
N PHE A 276 -19.95 -10.97 -10.36
CA PHE A 276 -20.64 -9.73 -9.99
C PHE A 276 -21.46 -9.12 -11.14
N PHE A 277 -21.03 -9.31 -12.40
CA PHE A 277 -21.65 -8.65 -13.55
C PHE A 277 -22.69 -9.49 -14.29
N VAL A 278 -22.48 -10.80 -14.42
CA VAL A 278 -23.39 -11.66 -15.20
C VAL A 278 -24.62 -12.11 -14.39
N THR A 279 -24.53 -12.14 -13.05
CA THR A 279 -25.67 -12.51 -12.19
C THR A 279 -26.67 -11.37 -11.96
N GLY A 280 -26.19 -10.11 -11.90
CA GLY A 280 -27.02 -8.93 -11.70
C GLY A 280 -27.97 -8.67 -12.87
N TRP A 281 -27.46 -8.67 -14.11
CA TRP A 281 -28.25 -8.33 -15.29
C TRP A 281 -29.32 -9.37 -15.64
N ARG A 282 -29.01 -10.67 -15.50
CA ARG A 282 -29.92 -11.74 -15.95
C ARG A 282 -31.20 -11.87 -15.13
N LYS A 283 -31.24 -11.29 -13.91
CA LYS A 283 -32.43 -11.36 -13.03
C LYS A 283 -33.35 -10.14 -13.12
N VAL A 284 -32.97 -9.11 -13.90
CA VAL A 284 -33.78 -7.89 -14.09
C VAL A 284 -34.74 -8.03 -15.29
N THR A 285 -34.38 -8.80 -16.32
CA THR A 285 -35.13 -8.89 -17.58
C THR A 285 -36.34 -9.82 -17.56
N GLU A 286 -36.42 -10.80 -16.65
CA GLU A 286 -37.48 -11.83 -16.67
C GLU A 286 -38.81 -11.41 -16.02
N ASN A 287 -38.89 -10.24 -15.37
CA ASN A 287 -40.09 -9.80 -14.64
C ASN A 287 -40.52 -8.36 -14.99
N SER A 288 -40.48 -7.97 -16.27
CA SER A 288 -40.84 -6.60 -16.71
C SER A 288 -41.59 -6.54 -18.05
N THR A 289 -42.43 -7.53 -18.36
CA THR A 289 -43.41 -7.42 -19.45
C THR A 289 -44.67 -6.65 -19.04
N ARG A 290 -44.54 -5.34 -18.77
CA ARG A 290 -45.62 -4.33 -18.79
C ARG A 290 -45.05 -2.92 -18.63
N THR A 291 -45.49 -2.00 -19.49
CA THR A 291 -45.48 -0.52 -19.37
C THR A 291 -44.25 0.16 -18.73
N ALA A 292 -43.52 1.12 -19.29
CA ALA A 292 -43.38 1.78 -20.61
C ALA A 292 -42.77 3.18 -20.31
N ALA A 293 -41.79 3.62 -21.10
CA ALA A 293 -41.31 5.01 -21.21
C ALA A 293 -40.85 5.77 -19.93
N GLY A 294 -39.53 5.87 -19.77
CA GLY A 294 -38.85 6.84 -18.88
C GLY A 294 -37.33 6.69 -19.07
N ALA A 295 -36.61 7.77 -19.40
CA ALA A 295 -35.22 7.69 -19.86
C ALA A 295 -34.22 8.27 -18.84
N GLY A 296 -33.02 7.68 -18.80
CA GLY A 296 -31.85 8.21 -18.08
C GLY A 296 -31.31 7.28 -16.99
N ALA A 297 -30.37 6.40 -17.36
CA ALA A 297 -29.57 5.64 -16.40
C ALA A 297 -28.12 5.55 -16.91
N VAL A 298 -27.18 6.09 -16.13
CA VAL A 298 -25.73 5.91 -16.34
C VAL A 298 -25.27 4.85 -15.35
N VAL A 299 -24.61 3.79 -15.84
CA VAL A 299 -24.25 2.62 -15.01
C VAL A 299 -22.74 2.60 -14.76
N VAL A 300 -22.31 3.13 -13.62
CA VAL A 300 -20.90 3.12 -13.18
C VAL A 300 -20.67 1.98 -12.18
N VAL A 301 -20.46 0.75 -12.66
CA VAL A 301 -19.97 -0.36 -11.82
C VAL A 301 -19.05 -1.27 -12.65
N ALA A 302 -17.77 -1.36 -12.30
CA ALA A 302 -16.83 -2.34 -12.89
C ALA A 302 -15.62 -2.73 -12.00
N VAL A 303 -15.06 -1.83 -11.18
CA VAL A 303 -13.71 -2.00 -10.59
C VAL A 303 -13.69 -2.33 -9.09
N ALA A 304 -14.49 -1.63 -8.27
CA ALA A 304 -14.39 -1.66 -6.79
C ALA A 304 -14.51 -3.08 -6.17
N ALA A 305 -15.27 -3.98 -6.79
CA ALA A 305 -15.49 -5.34 -6.29
C ALA A 305 -14.22 -6.21 -6.23
N VAL A 306 -13.20 -5.95 -7.06
CA VAL A 306 -11.96 -6.76 -7.09
C VAL A 306 -11.08 -6.49 -5.88
N LEU A 307 -10.90 -5.22 -5.54
CA LEU A 307 -10.08 -4.80 -4.39
C LEU A 307 -10.74 -5.23 -3.07
N ALA A 308 -12.08 -5.13 -2.99
CA ALA A 308 -12.85 -5.63 -1.86
C ALA A 308 -12.68 -7.15 -1.62
N ALA A 309 -12.54 -7.95 -2.69
CA ALA A 309 -12.32 -9.39 -2.58
C ALA A 309 -10.93 -9.76 -2.02
N MET A 310 -9.89 -8.97 -2.34
CA MET A 310 -8.53 -9.20 -1.83
C MET A 310 -8.38 -8.83 -0.35
N ALA A 311 -9.17 -7.88 0.14
CA ALA A 311 -9.11 -7.41 1.54
C ALA A 311 -9.71 -8.38 2.57
N LEU A 312 -10.47 -9.41 2.15
CA LEU A 312 -11.23 -10.29 3.05
C LEU A 312 -10.57 -11.64 3.36
N THR A 313 -9.38 -11.93 2.81
CA THR A 313 -8.60 -13.14 3.09
C THR A 313 -7.13 -12.82 3.32
N GLY A 314 -6.80 -12.13 4.42
CA GLY A 314 -5.44 -11.71 4.75
C GLY A 314 -4.48 -12.89 4.96
N ASN A 315 -3.60 -13.15 3.97
CA ASN A 315 -2.56 -14.17 4.07
C ASN A 315 -1.43 -13.90 3.04
N ASP A 316 -0.36 -13.22 3.47
CA ASP A 316 0.72 -12.73 2.59
C ASP A 316 1.72 -13.81 2.13
N THR A 317 1.29 -14.73 1.26
CA THR A 317 2.13 -15.42 0.26
C THR A 317 1.26 -16.32 -0.64
N PRO A 318 1.59 -16.50 -1.94
CA PRO A 318 0.80 -17.34 -2.83
C PRO A 318 0.96 -18.84 -2.48
N PRO A 319 -0.11 -19.58 -2.17
CA PRO A 319 -0.01 -21.01 -1.89
C PRO A 319 0.24 -21.80 -3.19
N ALA A 320 1.20 -22.73 -3.14
CA ALA A 320 1.34 -23.76 -4.17
C ALA A 320 0.12 -24.72 -4.15
N ALA A 321 -0.17 -25.33 -5.30
CA ALA A 321 -1.44 -26.02 -5.54
C ALA A 321 -1.61 -27.34 -4.74
N ILE A 322 -2.29 -27.26 -3.59
CA ILE A 322 -2.91 -28.36 -2.85
C ILE A 322 -4.27 -27.83 -2.33
N ASN A 323 -5.43 -28.32 -2.75
CA ASN A 323 -5.96 -29.63 -2.35
C ASN A 323 -6.76 -30.32 -3.47
N GLN A 324 -6.65 -31.65 -3.49
CA GLN A 324 -7.48 -32.55 -4.30
C GLN A 324 -8.86 -32.77 -3.63
N PRO A 325 -9.92 -33.12 -4.38
CA PRO A 325 -11.18 -33.55 -3.77
C PRO A 325 -11.00 -34.86 -2.99
N LYS A 326 -11.58 -34.92 -1.79
CA LYS A 326 -11.56 -36.08 -0.89
C LYS A 326 -12.30 -37.27 -1.53
N PRO A 327 -11.67 -38.45 -1.73
CA PRO A 327 -12.36 -39.63 -2.23
C PRO A 327 -13.38 -40.17 -1.23
N GLN A 328 -14.55 -40.58 -1.73
CA GLN A 328 -15.55 -41.38 -1.01
C GLN A 328 -15.25 -42.87 -1.25
N PRO A 329 -15.40 -43.78 -0.26
CA PRO A 329 -14.79 -45.10 -0.34
C PRO A 329 -15.43 -46.00 -1.40
N THR A 330 -14.59 -46.61 -2.23
CA THR A 330 -14.97 -47.69 -3.16
C THR A 330 -14.59 -49.04 -2.55
N GLN A 331 -15.37 -50.08 -2.85
CA GLN A 331 -15.28 -51.40 -2.22
C GLN A 331 -14.04 -52.20 -2.68
N ALA A 332 -13.63 -53.18 -1.86
CA ALA A 332 -12.42 -53.98 -2.10
C ALA A 332 -12.71 -55.30 -2.84
N GLN A 333 -11.90 -55.61 -3.85
CA GLN A 333 -11.75 -56.95 -4.44
C GLN A 333 -10.31 -57.13 -5.00
N PRO A 334 -9.85 -58.35 -5.35
CA PRO A 334 -8.60 -58.85 -4.75
C PRO A 334 -7.32 -58.72 -5.59
N THR A 335 -6.19 -58.96 -4.92
CA THR A 335 -4.83 -58.96 -5.46
C THR A 335 -4.43 -60.23 -6.21
N GLN A 336 -3.64 -60.07 -7.28
CA GLN A 336 -2.77 -61.09 -7.87
C GLN A 336 -1.46 -60.45 -8.42
N PRO A 337 -0.39 -61.22 -8.71
CA PRO A 337 0.95 -60.82 -8.23
C PRO A 337 1.87 -60.08 -9.21
N THR A 338 2.90 -59.48 -8.61
CA THR A 338 3.97 -58.69 -9.25
C THR A 338 4.89 -59.50 -10.17
N GLN A 339 5.34 -58.87 -11.27
CA GLN A 339 6.49 -59.31 -12.08
C GLN A 339 7.59 -58.22 -12.04
N PRO A 340 8.89 -58.56 -11.90
CA PRO A 340 9.94 -57.57 -11.68
C PRO A 340 10.42 -56.86 -12.97
N PRO A 341 10.85 -55.59 -12.89
CA PRO A 341 11.40 -54.85 -14.04
C PRO A 341 12.88 -55.19 -14.31
N ASN A 342 13.26 -55.17 -15.59
CA ASN A 342 14.64 -55.32 -16.07
C ASN A 342 15.35 -53.94 -16.16
N PRO A 343 16.69 -53.81 -16.02
CA PRO A 343 17.29 -52.54 -15.61
C PRO A 343 18.01 -51.71 -16.71
N THR A 344 18.22 -50.43 -16.39
CA THR A 344 19.31 -49.53 -16.85
C THR A 344 19.23 -48.89 -18.25
N GLN A 345 19.12 -47.55 -18.25
CA GLN A 345 20.11 -46.68 -18.93
C GLN A 345 20.16 -45.27 -18.29
N PRO A 346 21.34 -44.66 -18.08
CA PRO A 346 21.47 -43.32 -17.49
C PRO A 346 21.41 -42.19 -18.56
N PRO A 347 20.92 -40.98 -18.21
CA PRO A 347 20.78 -39.88 -19.17
C PRO A 347 22.12 -39.18 -19.48
N VAL A 348 22.32 -38.83 -20.75
CA VAL A 348 23.51 -38.12 -21.25
C VAL A 348 23.40 -36.61 -21.00
N LYS A 349 24.53 -35.97 -20.68
CA LYS A 349 24.62 -34.55 -20.33
C LYS A 349 24.87 -33.67 -21.58
N PRO A 350 24.11 -32.58 -21.82
CA PRO A 350 24.39 -31.64 -22.92
C PRO A 350 25.70 -30.84 -22.70
N PRO A 351 26.40 -30.42 -23.79
CA PRO A 351 27.66 -29.67 -23.70
C PRO A 351 27.43 -28.16 -23.41
N VAL A 352 28.39 -27.56 -22.70
CA VAL A 352 28.39 -26.14 -22.31
C VAL A 352 29.24 -25.32 -23.29
N LYS A 353 28.75 -24.15 -23.75
CA LYS A 353 29.55 -23.17 -24.50
C LYS A 353 30.31 -22.22 -23.54
N PRO A 354 31.56 -21.84 -23.83
CA PRO A 354 32.36 -20.95 -22.98
C PRO A 354 31.92 -19.47 -23.08
N PRO A 355 32.13 -18.65 -22.02
CA PRO A 355 31.79 -17.24 -22.02
C PRO A 355 32.84 -16.36 -22.72
N VAL A 356 32.39 -15.26 -23.33
CA VAL A 356 33.26 -14.24 -23.97
C VAL A 356 33.60 -13.13 -22.97
N LYS A 357 34.85 -12.65 -23.01
CA LYS A 357 35.42 -11.66 -22.07
C LYS A 357 35.47 -10.26 -22.69
N PRO A 358 34.97 -9.20 -22.03
CA PRO A 358 35.18 -7.81 -22.46
C PRO A 358 36.65 -7.36 -22.30
N PRO A 359 37.17 -6.49 -23.19
CA PRO A 359 38.50 -5.90 -23.05
C PRO A 359 38.51 -4.75 -22.02
N ALA A 360 39.70 -4.42 -21.50
CA ALA A 360 39.92 -3.31 -20.58
C ALA A 360 40.68 -2.15 -21.26
N SER A 361 40.49 -0.92 -20.76
CA SER A 361 41.10 0.29 -21.31
C SER A 361 41.67 1.19 -20.22
N ASN A 362 42.95 1.56 -20.35
CA ASN A 362 43.72 2.50 -19.51
C ASN A 362 45.06 2.78 -20.24
N PRO A 363 45.84 3.84 -19.93
CA PRO A 363 45.53 5.07 -19.19
C PRO A 363 45.91 6.36 -19.98
N THR A 364 45.66 7.55 -19.41
CA THR A 364 46.25 8.84 -19.86
C THR A 364 46.75 9.65 -18.65
N GLN A 365 47.82 10.44 -18.83
CA GLN A 365 48.52 11.16 -17.75
C GLN A 365 48.08 12.64 -17.62
N ALA A 366 48.56 13.29 -16.55
CA ALA A 366 48.30 14.69 -16.20
C ALA A 366 49.20 15.69 -16.97
N PRO A 367 49.04 17.00 -16.69
CA PRO A 367 50.22 17.86 -16.52
C PRO A 367 50.23 18.63 -15.17
N THR A 368 51.43 19.02 -14.76
CA THR A 368 51.74 19.72 -13.49
C THR A 368 52.07 21.20 -13.76
N THR A 369 51.71 22.09 -12.84
CA THR A 369 52.37 23.42 -12.70
C THR A 369 52.54 23.82 -11.24
N ALA A 370 53.73 24.29 -10.89
CA ALA A 370 54.02 25.05 -9.67
C ALA A 370 54.50 26.47 -10.05
N PRO A 371 54.54 27.40 -9.10
CA PRO A 371 55.85 28.03 -8.83
C PRO A 371 56.14 28.28 -7.34
N THR A 372 57.37 28.70 -7.04
CA THR A 372 57.93 28.91 -5.68
C THR A 372 58.43 30.34 -5.51
N THR A 373 58.27 30.94 -4.32
CA THR A 373 59.10 32.09 -3.86
C THR A 373 59.13 32.24 -2.32
N GLN A 374 60.29 32.61 -1.79
CA GLN A 374 60.59 33.17 -0.45
C GLN A 374 61.20 34.60 -0.68
N PRO A 375 61.64 35.42 0.33
CA PRO A 375 61.79 35.26 1.79
C PRO A 375 60.86 36.26 2.59
N THR A 376 61.14 37.00 3.70
CA THR A 376 62.34 37.35 4.52
C THR A 376 61.99 37.92 5.93
N THR A 377 62.98 37.92 6.85
CA THR A 377 63.24 38.81 8.03
C THR A 377 62.10 39.48 8.86
N ALA A 378 61.94 39.05 10.13
CA ALA A 378 62.41 39.67 11.42
C ALA A 378 62.34 41.22 11.65
N PRO A 379 62.50 41.79 12.90
CA PRO A 379 62.68 41.22 14.27
C PRO A 379 61.87 41.93 15.44
N THR A 380 62.28 41.74 16.72
CA THR A 380 61.99 42.57 17.96
C THR A 380 60.59 42.45 18.62
N SER A 381 60.36 42.54 19.95
CA SER A 381 61.19 42.65 21.19
C SER A 381 60.45 42.09 22.44
N ALA A 382 61.16 41.85 23.55
CA ALA A 382 60.62 41.57 24.92
C ALA A 382 60.61 42.88 25.79
N PRO A 383 60.50 42.90 27.15
CA PRO A 383 60.20 41.87 28.18
C PRO A 383 59.20 42.35 29.31
N THR A 384 59.09 41.63 30.46
CA THR A 384 59.43 42.10 31.85
C THR A 384 58.54 41.55 33.02
N SER A 385 59.20 41.17 34.14
CA SER A 385 58.76 41.13 35.57
C SER A 385 57.64 40.22 36.13
N ALA A 386 57.94 39.67 37.32
CA ALA A 386 57.03 39.20 38.40
C ALA A 386 57.18 40.19 39.61
N PRO A 387 57.06 39.89 40.95
CA PRO A 387 56.58 38.70 41.69
C PRO A 387 55.73 38.99 42.99
N THR A 388 55.49 37.93 43.80
CA THR A 388 55.34 37.93 45.30
C THR A 388 53.98 38.24 45.96
N SER A 389 53.47 37.32 46.81
CA SER A 389 53.16 37.52 48.27
C SER A 389 52.26 36.43 48.89
N ALA A 390 52.39 36.19 50.21
CA ALA A 390 51.59 35.33 51.10
C ALA A 390 51.31 36.12 52.42
N PRO A 391 50.92 35.58 53.63
CA PRO A 391 50.59 34.22 54.09
C PRO A 391 49.38 34.17 55.12
N THR A 392 49.47 33.34 56.18
CA THR A 392 48.78 33.37 57.52
C THR A 392 47.47 32.53 57.73
N PRO A 393 47.01 32.16 58.97
CA PRO A 393 47.38 30.83 59.54
C PRO A 393 46.26 30.01 60.27
N THR A 394 46.68 28.89 60.88
CA THR A 394 46.00 27.92 61.79
C THR A 394 45.72 28.41 63.23
N PRO A 395 44.82 27.74 63.99
CA PRO A 395 44.97 27.57 65.46
C PRO A 395 44.84 26.11 65.98
N THR A 396 45.47 25.78 67.12
CA THR A 396 45.65 24.44 67.77
C THR A 396 46.50 24.62 69.07
N PRO A 397 46.55 23.76 70.14
CA PRO A 397 45.90 22.45 70.46
C PRO A 397 45.12 22.42 71.81
N THR A 398 44.77 21.23 72.34
CA THR A 398 44.77 20.90 73.81
C THR A 398 45.09 19.39 74.03
N GLN A 399 45.61 19.02 75.21
CA GLN A 399 46.29 17.74 75.51
C GLN A 399 45.68 16.98 76.71
N THR A 400 46.02 15.69 76.88
CA THR A 400 46.24 15.07 78.22
C THR A 400 47.09 13.77 78.13
N THR A 401 47.61 13.30 79.27
CA THR A 401 48.67 12.26 79.48
C THR A 401 48.43 11.56 80.85
N PRO A 402 49.24 10.62 81.43
CA PRO A 402 50.44 9.86 80.97
C PRO A 402 50.46 8.33 81.39
N VAL A 403 51.68 7.74 81.51
CA VAL A 403 52.12 6.52 82.26
C VAL A 403 51.90 5.11 81.62
N PRO A 404 52.59 4.00 82.03
CA PRO A 404 53.79 3.55 81.30
C PRO A 404 53.80 2.08 80.80
N THR A 405 54.82 1.75 80.00
CA THR A 405 55.03 0.46 79.32
C THR A 405 55.69 -0.63 80.17
N PRO A 406 55.22 -1.90 80.08
CA PRO A 406 56.03 -3.11 80.19
C PRO A 406 56.16 -3.87 78.85
N THR A 407 57.21 -4.69 78.67
CA THR A 407 57.54 -5.37 77.40
C THR A 407 58.34 -6.65 77.66
N PRO A 408 58.22 -7.75 76.87
CA PRO A 408 57.11 -8.24 76.04
C PRO A 408 56.59 -9.62 76.55
N PRO A 409 55.69 -10.28 75.81
CA PRO A 409 56.10 -11.61 75.31
C PRO A 409 55.85 -11.84 73.80
N LYS A 410 56.77 -12.62 73.22
CA LYS A 410 56.77 -13.29 71.91
C LYS A 410 55.43 -13.31 71.13
N PRO A 411 55.35 -12.70 69.92
CA PRO A 411 54.16 -12.82 69.08
C PRO A 411 53.98 -14.24 68.53
N THR A 412 52.77 -14.79 68.76
CA THR A 412 52.20 -15.93 68.02
C THR A 412 51.84 -15.48 66.59
N PRO A 413 51.92 -16.33 65.55
CA PRO A 413 51.58 -15.94 64.18
C PRO A 413 50.16 -15.37 64.04
N THR A 414 50.08 -14.18 63.44
CA THR A 414 48.85 -13.40 63.22
C THR A 414 47.93 -14.05 62.17
N PRO A 415 46.60 -14.08 62.37
CA PRO A 415 45.67 -14.91 61.59
C PRO A 415 45.54 -14.55 60.10
N THR A 416 44.94 -15.46 59.33
CA THR A 416 44.79 -15.41 57.86
C THR A 416 43.53 -14.68 57.38
N THR A 417 43.14 -13.58 58.05
CA THR A 417 42.01 -12.75 57.61
C THR A 417 42.37 -11.84 56.43
N PRO A 418 41.44 -11.61 55.48
CA PRO A 418 41.54 -10.52 54.51
C PRO A 418 41.34 -9.16 55.20
N VAL A 419 41.75 -8.10 54.53
CA VAL A 419 41.65 -6.71 55.01
C VAL A 419 40.90 -5.90 53.96
N LEU A 420 39.84 -5.19 54.37
CA LEU A 420 39.14 -4.22 53.54
C LEU A 420 39.94 -2.91 53.50
N ASP A 421 40.10 -2.33 52.31
CA ASP A 421 40.79 -1.04 52.13
C ASP A 421 40.03 -0.21 51.09
N GLU A 422 39.13 0.65 51.56
CA GLU A 422 38.24 1.51 50.74
C GLU A 422 39.01 2.59 49.91
N GLY A 423 40.35 2.58 49.95
CA GLY A 423 41.20 3.39 49.09
C GLY A 423 41.82 2.62 47.90
N LEU A 424 41.67 1.30 47.85
CA LEU A 424 42.34 0.39 46.90
C LEU A 424 41.78 0.51 45.48
N VAL A 425 40.48 0.74 45.30
CA VAL A 425 39.79 0.94 44.01
C VAL A 425 39.10 2.29 43.99
N THR A 426 39.15 2.98 42.85
CA THR A 426 38.24 4.10 42.57
C THR A 426 37.83 4.11 41.10
N ILE A 427 36.53 4.20 40.82
CA ILE A 427 35.96 4.46 39.50
C ILE A 427 35.84 5.97 39.28
N SER A 428 36.21 6.45 38.09
CA SER A 428 36.12 7.87 37.74
C SER A 428 35.69 8.09 36.29
N ILE A 429 34.99 9.20 36.04
CA ILE A 429 34.68 9.66 34.68
C ILE A 429 35.69 10.76 34.31
N PRO A 430 36.42 10.66 33.19
CA PRO A 430 37.36 11.69 32.77
C PRO A 430 36.62 13.00 32.43
N ARG A 431 36.94 14.07 33.15
CA ARG A 431 36.26 15.37 32.99
C ARG A 431 36.70 16.09 31.70
N GLY A 432 35.93 15.89 30.63
CA GLY A 432 36.01 16.68 29.40
C GLY A 432 34.61 17.06 28.93
N GLY A 433 34.24 18.34 29.07
CA GLY A 433 32.94 18.87 28.66
C GLY A 433 33.10 20.09 27.75
N GLY A 434 32.36 20.11 26.64
CA GLY A 434 32.39 21.20 25.66
C GLY A 434 31.56 20.85 24.43
N SER A 435 30.32 21.34 24.37
CA SER A 435 29.43 21.12 23.23
C SER A 435 29.82 22.01 22.04
N PRO A 436 29.85 21.51 20.80
CA PRO A 436 29.90 22.37 19.62
C PRO A 436 28.53 23.02 19.39
N MET A 437 28.46 24.34 19.44
CA MET A 437 27.37 25.09 18.79
C MET A 437 27.60 25.11 17.27
N LEU A 438 26.52 25.24 16.51
CA LEU A 438 26.50 25.13 15.05
C LEU A 438 27.06 26.38 14.35
N GLN A 439 27.95 26.18 13.37
CA GLN A 439 27.94 27.04 12.16
C GLN A 439 28.51 26.33 10.90
N GLU A 440 27.59 25.95 10.00
CA GLU A 440 27.65 26.06 8.53
C GLU A 440 28.90 25.63 7.71
N GLY A 441 29.12 24.31 7.56
CA GLY A 441 29.48 23.61 6.28
C GLY A 441 30.69 24.04 5.42
N PRO A 442 30.84 23.49 4.19
CA PRO A 442 30.21 22.30 3.60
C PRO A 442 31.14 21.07 3.55
N SER A 443 30.55 19.89 3.36
CA SER A 443 31.19 18.57 3.52
C SER A 443 32.16 18.10 2.42
N VAL A 444 33.25 17.43 2.83
CA VAL A 444 33.75 16.23 2.14
C VAL A 444 33.50 15.03 3.06
N ARG A 445 32.78 14.02 2.57
CA ARG A 445 32.30 12.89 3.39
C ARG A 445 33.05 11.60 3.04
N SER A 446 34.17 11.36 3.72
CA SER A 446 34.76 10.02 3.80
C SER A 446 34.01 9.14 4.83
N GLU A 447 34.16 7.83 4.72
CA GLU A 447 33.40 6.85 5.49
C GLU A 447 33.95 6.68 6.92
N GLN A 448 33.50 7.53 7.85
CA GLN A 448 33.74 7.29 9.27
C GLN A 448 32.82 6.20 9.82
N THR A 449 33.41 5.06 10.17
CA THR A 449 32.73 3.92 10.80
C THR A 449 32.16 4.27 12.17
N LYS A 450 30.96 3.74 12.44
CA LYS A 450 30.15 3.90 13.66
C LYS A 450 30.80 3.23 14.90
N ALA A 451 31.87 3.81 15.44
CA ALA A 451 32.76 3.09 16.36
C ALA A 451 33.25 3.85 17.62
N ASP A 452 32.89 5.13 17.84
CA ASP A 452 33.50 5.92 18.94
C ASP A 452 32.51 6.80 19.74
N ALA A 453 31.44 6.18 20.25
CA ALA A 453 30.36 6.87 20.99
C ALA A 453 30.02 6.23 22.36
N GLY A 454 30.90 5.39 22.89
CA GLY A 454 30.73 4.73 24.20
C GLY A 454 31.07 5.63 25.40
N ILE A 455 30.45 5.33 26.55
CA ILE A 455 30.69 6.02 27.83
C ILE A 455 31.92 5.38 28.49
N ARG A 456 32.96 6.21 28.71
CA ARG A 456 34.28 5.77 29.18
C ARG A 456 34.46 6.03 30.68
N PHE A 457 34.90 5.02 31.42
CA PHE A 457 35.28 5.11 32.84
C PHE A 457 36.74 4.72 33.02
N VAL A 458 37.42 5.32 34.00
CA VAL A 458 38.80 5.02 34.38
C VAL A 458 38.81 4.46 35.80
N ILE A 459 39.16 3.18 35.90
CA ILE A 459 39.37 2.46 37.15
C ILE A 459 40.83 2.66 37.56
N THR A 460 41.06 3.24 38.74
CA THR A 460 42.40 3.41 39.32
C THR A 460 42.57 2.48 40.51
N ILE A 461 43.75 1.88 40.66
CA ILE A 461 44.10 1.03 41.81
C ILE A 461 45.33 1.57 42.52
N LYS A 462 45.29 1.58 43.86
CA LYS A 462 46.40 2.04 44.70
C LYS A 462 47.02 0.88 45.47
N THR A 463 48.10 0.33 44.94
CA THR A 463 48.89 -0.70 45.64
C THR A 463 49.85 -0.08 46.66
N PRO A 464 50.15 -0.81 47.77
CA PRO A 464 51.26 -0.44 48.64
C PRO A 464 52.60 -0.41 47.87
N PRO A 465 53.57 0.45 48.27
CA PRO A 465 54.90 0.47 47.68
C PRO A 465 55.57 -0.91 47.71
N ALA A 466 56.22 -1.29 46.61
CA ALA A 466 56.87 -2.59 46.42
C ALA A 466 55.95 -3.82 46.60
N ASN A 467 54.64 -3.71 46.32
CA ASN A 467 53.75 -4.87 46.29
C ASN A 467 54.21 -5.92 45.26
N THR A 468 54.45 -7.15 45.73
CA THR A 468 54.78 -8.32 44.90
C THR A 468 53.62 -9.28 44.70
N ASN A 469 52.48 -9.07 45.36
CA ASN A 469 51.29 -9.92 45.20
C ASN A 469 50.55 -9.56 43.90
N PRO A 470 50.00 -10.54 43.15
CA PRO A 470 49.25 -10.25 41.93
C PRO A 470 48.02 -9.39 42.22
N VAL A 471 47.86 -8.31 41.45
CA VAL A 471 46.68 -7.44 41.47
C VAL A 471 45.65 -8.00 40.49
N VAL A 472 44.49 -8.40 41.00
CA VAL A 472 43.40 -8.97 40.21
C VAL A 472 42.14 -8.13 40.39
N ILE A 473 41.51 -7.76 39.27
CA ILE A 473 40.20 -7.12 39.18
C ILE A 473 39.17 -8.16 38.73
N GLY A 474 37.98 -8.16 39.34
CA GLY A 474 36.77 -8.79 38.80
C GLY A 474 35.74 -7.73 38.43
N LEU A 475 35.27 -7.75 37.18
CA LEU A 475 34.22 -6.89 36.65
C LEU A 475 32.90 -7.66 36.58
N LYS A 476 31.82 -7.07 37.09
CA LYS A 476 30.43 -7.52 36.92
C LYS A 476 29.58 -6.37 36.41
N TYR A 477 28.53 -6.66 35.65
CA TYR A 477 27.69 -5.64 35.02
C TYR A 477 26.26 -6.16 34.82
N GLY A 478 25.31 -5.23 34.79
CA GLY A 478 23.88 -5.50 34.57
C GLY A 478 23.54 -5.88 33.12
N ALA A 479 22.29 -6.28 32.89
CA ALA A 479 21.86 -6.93 31.65
C ALA A 479 21.87 -6.04 30.39
N GLU A 480 21.86 -4.71 30.52
CA GLU A 480 21.94 -3.79 29.37
C GLU A 480 23.39 -3.44 28.98
N LEU A 481 24.39 -3.96 29.70
CA LEU A 481 25.80 -3.64 29.48
C LEU A 481 26.54 -4.79 28.79
N SER A 482 27.41 -4.42 27.85
CA SER A 482 28.32 -5.32 27.13
C SER A 482 29.66 -5.49 27.87
N TRP A 483 30.48 -6.48 27.47
CA TRP A 483 31.84 -6.62 27.99
C TRP A 483 32.72 -5.44 27.52
N PRO A 484 33.27 -4.60 28.42
CA PRO A 484 33.71 -3.24 28.06
C PRO A 484 35.16 -3.14 27.57
N LEU A 485 35.76 -4.24 27.12
CA LEU A 485 37.19 -4.35 26.75
C LEU A 485 37.38 -5.26 25.51
N GLY A 486 37.58 -4.66 24.34
CA GLY A 486 37.74 -5.41 23.08
C GLY A 486 39.05 -6.22 22.96
N THR A 487 40.13 -5.77 23.60
CA THR A 487 41.44 -6.45 23.66
C THR A 487 42.10 -6.20 25.02
N ASN A 488 43.14 -6.97 25.37
CA ASN A 488 43.97 -6.71 26.55
C ASN A 488 44.51 -5.27 26.56
N PRO A 489 44.14 -4.42 27.55
CA PRO A 489 44.57 -3.03 27.58
C PRO A 489 45.99 -2.89 28.16
N PRO A 490 46.70 -1.78 27.89
CA PRO A 490 48.12 -1.63 28.25
C PRO A 490 48.39 -1.79 29.76
N GLY A 491 49.14 -2.83 30.13
CA GLY A 491 49.45 -3.16 31.53
C GLY A 491 48.53 -4.22 32.16
N TRP A 492 47.61 -4.81 31.39
CA TRP A 492 46.62 -5.77 31.89
C TRP A 492 46.48 -6.99 30.97
N THR A 493 46.21 -8.15 31.57
CA THR A 493 45.73 -9.36 30.88
C THR A 493 44.31 -9.64 31.38
N CYS A 494 43.34 -9.68 30.48
CA CYS A 494 41.91 -9.79 30.79
C CYS A 494 41.28 -11.03 30.15
N ALA A 495 40.35 -11.66 30.86
CA ALA A 495 39.60 -12.82 30.40
C ALA A 495 38.09 -12.56 30.56
N GLN A 496 37.41 -12.32 29.43
CA GLN A 496 35.96 -12.07 29.38
C GLN A 496 35.15 -13.19 30.03
N ALA A 497 35.52 -14.46 29.81
CA ALA A 497 34.79 -15.63 30.32
C ALA A 497 34.76 -15.74 31.85
N SER A 498 35.72 -15.12 32.56
CA SER A 498 35.77 -15.05 34.03
C SER A 498 35.52 -13.64 34.56
N GLY A 499 35.25 -12.66 33.68
CA GLY A 499 35.10 -11.24 34.01
C GLY A 499 36.35 -10.59 34.62
N SER A 500 37.52 -11.21 34.51
CA SER A 500 38.69 -10.87 35.37
C SER A 500 39.88 -10.29 34.61
N CYS A 501 40.52 -9.28 35.17
CA CYS A 501 41.78 -8.70 34.67
C CYS A 501 42.90 -8.82 35.71
N THR A 502 44.14 -9.08 35.28
CA THR A 502 45.34 -9.16 36.13
C THR A 502 46.40 -8.19 35.62
N ALA A 503 47.01 -7.42 36.53
CA ALA A 503 48.04 -6.45 36.17
C ALA A 503 49.34 -7.15 35.76
N THR A 504 50.00 -6.66 34.70
CA THR A 504 51.32 -7.16 34.28
C THR A 504 52.46 -6.61 35.13
N ASP A 505 52.22 -5.49 35.83
CA ASP A 505 53.07 -4.92 36.88
C ASP A 505 52.23 -4.82 38.17
N PRO A 506 52.42 -5.72 39.15
CA PRO A 506 51.67 -5.68 40.40
C PRO A 506 52.16 -4.62 41.40
N ALA A 507 53.33 -4.01 41.17
CA ALA A 507 53.87 -2.96 42.03
C ALA A 507 53.33 -1.58 41.63
N ASN A 508 53.09 -1.37 40.33
CA ASN A 508 52.57 -0.13 39.74
C ASN A 508 51.49 -0.42 38.66
N PRO A 509 50.28 -0.86 39.07
CA PRO A 509 49.20 -1.18 38.13
C PRO A 509 48.71 0.06 37.39
N LYS A 510 48.75 0.03 36.05
CA LYS A 510 48.28 1.14 35.21
C LYS A 510 46.75 1.32 35.34
N PRO A 511 46.20 2.55 35.26
CA PRO A 511 44.76 2.76 35.25
C PRO A 511 44.07 1.97 34.13
N LEU A 512 43.00 1.27 34.46
CA LEU A 512 42.22 0.46 33.53
C LEU A 512 41.06 1.30 32.98
N THR A 513 41.09 1.63 31.69
CA THR A 513 39.96 2.27 31.01
C THR A 513 38.98 1.22 30.51
N VAL A 514 37.71 1.33 30.92
CA VAL A 514 36.61 0.50 30.43
C VAL A 514 35.62 1.39 29.65
N THR A 515 35.06 0.87 28.56
CA THR A 515 34.09 1.61 27.73
C THR A 515 32.84 0.77 27.54
N PHE A 516 31.69 1.29 27.94
CA PHE A 516 30.39 0.67 27.68
C PHE A 516 29.70 1.41 26.53
N ASP A 517 28.96 0.70 25.69
CA ASP A 517 27.98 1.33 24.80
C ASP A 517 26.93 2.09 25.64
N ALA A 518 26.38 3.18 25.10
CA ALA A 518 25.33 3.92 25.80
C ALA A 518 24.04 3.07 25.87
N PRO A 519 23.58 2.65 27.06
CA PRO A 519 22.48 1.71 27.18
C PRO A 519 21.16 2.36 26.73
N THR A 520 20.38 1.62 25.95
CA THR A 520 19.14 2.11 25.33
C THR A 520 17.89 1.92 26.19
N GLY A 521 18.01 1.34 27.39
CA GLY A 521 16.87 1.06 28.27
C GLY A 521 17.29 0.46 29.63
N GLY A 522 16.41 -0.34 30.22
CA GLY A 522 16.62 -1.08 31.47
C GLY A 522 16.57 -0.25 32.77
N SER A 523 16.46 -0.96 33.89
CA SER A 523 16.43 -0.35 35.22
C SER A 523 17.77 0.32 35.57
N ALA A 524 17.88 0.94 36.75
CA ALA A 524 19.17 1.42 37.24
C ALA A 524 20.16 0.26 37.41
N ALA A 525 19.71 -0.87 37.97
CA ALA A 525 20.56 -2.04 38.26
C ALA A 525 21.06 -2.74 36.99
N ASP A 526 20.22 -2.82 35.94
CA ASP A 526 20.63 -3.42 34.65
C ASP A 526 21.70 -2.57 33.93
N ARG A 527 21.94 -1.34 34.40
CA ARG A 527 22.95 -0.38 33.91
C ARG A 527 24.06 -0.11 34.94
N THR A 528 24.10 -0.79 36.07
CA THR A 528 25.20 -0.71 37.03
C THR A 528 26.30 -1.70 36.66
N PHE A 529 27.56 -1.28 36.81
CA PHE A 529 28.70 -2.20 36.88
C PHE A 529 29.41 -2.09 38.22
N THR A 530 29.96 -3.21 38.68
CA THR A 530 30.70 -3.35 39.93
C THR A 530 32.11 -3.81 39.62
N VAL A 531 33.07 -3.09 40.16
CA VAL A 531 34.50 -3.40 40.12
C VAL A 531 34.88 -3.96 41.48
N THR A 532 35.50 -5.14 41.49
CA THR A 532 36.11 -5.73 42.69
C THR A 532 37.61 -5.81 42.44
N ALA A 533 38.46 -5.52 43.43
CA ALA A 533 39.89 -5.76 43.31
C ALA A 533 40.47 -6.47 44.53
N LYS A 534 41.57 -7.18 44.30
CA LYS A 534 42.30 -7.93 45.30
C LYS A 534 43.80 -7.87 45.05
N THR A 535 44.58 -7.66 46.10
CA THR A 535 46.04 -7.87 46.08
C THR A 535 46.50 -8.50 47.39
N GLY A 536 47.01 -9.73 47.31
CA GLY A 536 47.37 -10.53 48.49
C GLY A 536 46.17 -10.73 49.44
N ARG A 537 46.18 -10.00 50.56
CA ARG A 537 45.10 -9.96 51.57
C ARG A 537 44.17 -8.74 51.46
N LEU A 538 44.57 -7.68 50.75
CA LEU A 538 43.75 -6.48 50.55
C LEU A 538 42.62 -6.79 49.56
N TYR A 539 41.42 -6.31 49.84
CA TYR A 539 40.24 -6.40 49.00
C TYR A 539 39.43 -5.10 49.06
N ASP A 540 38.76 -4.76 47.97
CA ASP A 540 37.87 -3.60 47.86
C ASP A 540 36.87 -3.76 46.70
N SER A 541 35.78 -3.00 46.72
CA SER A 541 34.78 -3.01 45.64
C SER A 541 33.97 -1.72 45.52
N ASP A 542 33.96 -1.16 44.31
CA ASP A 542 33.29 0.09 43.92
C ASP A 542 32.25 -0.20 42.81
N ALA A 543 31.25 0.67 42.62
CA ALA A 543 30.21 0.49 41.61
C ALA A 543 29.72 1.81 41.01
N ALA A 544 29.50 1.81 39.69
CA ALA A 544 28.99 2.97 38.96
C ALA A 544 27.85 2.59 38.01
N THR A 545 26.88 3.50 37.86
CA THR A 545 25.73 3.32 36.96
C THR A 545 25.91 4.13 35.70
N VAL A 546 25.72 3.48 34.55
CA VAL A 546 25.80 4.11 33.24
C VAL A 546 24.50 4.86 32.96
N GLU A 547 24.60 6.16 32.68
CA GLU A 547 23.45 6.99 32.34
C GLU A 547 22.90 6.59 30.96
N ALA A 548 21.64 6.13 30.94
CA ALA A 548 20.87 6.00 29.71
C ALA A 548 20.23 7.33 29.36
N LYS A 549 20.30 7.71 28.08
CA LYS A 549 19.48 8.80 27.54
C LYS A 549 18.09 8.25 27.21
N PRO A 550 17.02 9.08 27.27
CA PRO A 550 15.72 8.69 26.75
C PRO A 550 15.82 8.22 25.30
N SER A 551 15.11 7.17 24.95
CA SER A 551 15.22 6.44 23.69
C SER A 551 13.86 6.17 23.05
N THR A 552 13.86 5.87 21.75
CA THR A 552 12.69 5.34 21.04
C THR A 552 12.88 3.87 20.66
N ASP A 553 11.81 3.08 20.75
CA ASP A 553 11.76 1.67 20.35
C ASP A 553 10.38 1.37 19.75
N GLU A 554 10.31 1.34 18.42
CA GLU A 554 9.11 1.10 17.58
C GLU A 554 8.48 -0.32 17.76
N ASN A 555 8.90 -1.07 18.79
CA ASN A 555 8.33 -2.36 19.18
C ASN A 555 7.69 -2.31 20.57
N LEU A 556 7.77 -1.18 21.27
CA LEU A 556 7.28 -1.03 22.64
C LEU A 556 5.76 -0.95 22.66
N LEU A 557 5.14 -0.20 21.74
CA LEU A 557 3.71 -0.08 21.54
C LEU A 557 3.29 -0.87 20.30
N LYS A 558 2.06 -1.41 20.31
CA LYS A 558 1.33 -1.79 19.09
C LYS A 558 -0.15 -1.47 19.26
N ILE A 559 -0.69 -0.72 18.30
CA ILE A 559 -2.13 -0.62 18.04
C ILE A 559 -2.56 -1.85 17.23
N VAL A 560 -3.66 -2.49 17.62
CA VAL A 560 -4.25 -3.66 16.93
C VAL A 560 -5.74 -3.42 16.70
N ASP A 561 -6.27 -3.79 15.53
CA ASP A 561 -7.72 -3.79 15.27
C ASP A 561 -8.48 -4.72 16.22
N GLY A 562 -9.62 -4.23 16.72
CA GLY A 562 -10.56 -5.04 17.49
C GLY A 562 -11.54 -5.80 16.61
N LYS A 563 -12.71 -6.12 17.17
CA LYS A 563 -13.83 -6.69 16.41
C LYS A 563 -14.33 -5.64 15.41
N ALA A 564 -14.58 -6.03 14.16
CA ALA A 564 -15.26 -5.16 13.20
C ALA A 564 -16.71 -4.86 13.65
N ASP A 565 -17.06 -3.58 13.71
CA ASP A 565 -18.40 -3.07 13.98
C ASP A 565 -18.70 -1.90 13.02
N PRO A 566 -19.94 -1.74 12.52
CA PRO A 566 -20.25 -0.64 11.60
C PRO A 566 -20.25 0.75 12.25
N ASP A 567 -20.32 0.86 13.58
CA ASP A 567 -20.56 2.12 14.31
C ASP A 567 -19.41 2.55 15.23
N VAL A 568 -18.48 1.62 15.52
CA VAL A 568 -17.37 1.82 16.47
C VAL A 568 -16.08 1.25 15.90
N HIS A 569 -15.02 2.07 15.88
CA HIS A 569 -13.65 1.64 15.63
C HIS A 569 -13.05 1.09 16.92
N HIS A 570 -13.18 -0.22 17.10
CA HIS A 570 -12.54 -0.95 18.18
C HIS A 570 -11.03 -1.04 17.93
N ARG A 571 -10.23 -0.64 18.92
CA ARG A 571 -8.76 -0.70 18.93
C ARG A 571 -8.28 -1.34 20.21
N ILE A 572 -7.15 -2.04 20.16
CA ILE A 572 -6.51 -2.67 21.30
C ILE A 572 -5.07 -2.15 21.38
N LEU A 573 -4.80 -1.34 22.40
CA LEU A 573 -3.48 -0.79 22.66
C LEU A 573 -2.70 -1.81 23.50
N THR A 574 -1.54 -2.25 23.00
CA THR A 574 -0.69 -3.23 23.68
C THR A 574 0.71 -2.69 23.89
N VAL A 575 1.32 -2.99 25.04
CA VAL A 575 2.70 -2.60 25.35
C VAL A 575 3.53 -3.87 25.59
N ALA A 576 4.64 -4.01 24.87
CA ALA A 576 5.50 -5.18 24.92
C ALA A 576 5.99 -5.44 26.37
N PRO A 577 5.88 -6.67 26.92
CA PRO A 577 6.27 -6.97 28.30
C PRO A 577 7.79 -7.03 28.47
N ARG A 578 8.29 -6.62 29.63
CA ARG A 578 9.72 -6.66 30.02
C ARG A 578 9.83 -6.57 31.54
N THR A 579 10.67 -7.40 32.15
CA THR A 579 10.88 -7.44 33.61
C THR A 579 11.57 -6.18 34.15
N ASN A 580 11.38 -5.90 35.44
CA ASN A 580 12.03 -4.82 36.21
C ASN A 580 11.65 -3.39 35.77
N ARG A 581 10.46 -3.18 35.23
CA ARG A 581 9.95 -1.84 34.89
C ARG A 581 9.40 -1.12 36.13
N GLY A 582 9.78 0.14 36.29
CA GLY A 582 9.23 1.01 37.32
C GLY A 582 7.82 1.49 36.98
N SER A 583 7.55 1.78 35.71
CA SER A 583 6.29 2.36 35.25
C SER A 583 6.03 2.12 33.76
N VAL A 584 4.75 1.95 33.41
CA VAL A 584 4.25 2.00 32.02
C VAL A 584 3.04 2.94 31.99
N THR A 585 3.13 3.98 31.16
CA THR A 585 2.04 4.95 30.93
C THR A 585 1.82 5.15 29.44
N LEU A 586 0.55 5.13 29.03
CA LEU A 586 0.08 5.58 27.72
C LEU A 586 -0.47 7.00 27.86
N LYS A 587 -0.15 7.88 26.91
CA LYS A 587 -0.85 9.14 26.67
C LYS A 587 -1.52 9.07 25.31
N ILE A 588 -2.81 9.34 25.25
CA ILE A 588 -3.60 9.37 24.01
C ILE A 588 -3.90 10.84 23.68
N THR A 589 -3.69 11.24 22.44
CA THR A 589 -4.07 12.56 21.91
C THR A 589 -4.82 12.38 20.61
N TYR A 590 -5.94 13.07 20.44
CA TYR A 590 -6.91 12.84 19.37
C TYR A 590 -7.46 14.17 18.85
N GLY A 591 -7.85 14.20 17.57
CA GLY A 591 -8.40 15.39 16.92
C GLY A 591 -9.85 15.69 17.33
N ASP A 592 -10.31 16.89 16.98
CA ASP A 592 -11.58 17.47 17.49
C ASP A 592 -12.87 16.74 17.04
N ALA A 593 -12.77 15.74 16.15
CA ALA A 593 -13.91 14.91 15.75
C ALA A 593 -13.94 13.54 16.46
N LEU A 594 -13.10 13.35 17.48
CA LEU A 594 -13.02 12.14 18.30
C LEU A 594 -13.23 12.47 19.78
N GLU A 595 -13.81 11.52 20.53
CA GLU A 595 -13.97 11.60 21.98
C GLU A 595 -12.98 10.67 22.71
N TRP A 596 -12.97 10.74 24.04
CA TRP A 596 -12.11 9.90 24.87
C TRP A 596 -12.53 8.40 24.78
N PRO A 597 -11.68 7.51 24.24
CA PRO A 597 -12.11 6.17 23.80
C PRO A 597 -12.05 5.08 24.88
N ILE A 598 -11.61 5.41 26.10
CA ILE A 598 -11.38 4.41 27.15
C ILE A 598 -12.50 4.44 28.19
N ALA A 599 -13.10 3.27 28.45
CA ALA A 599 -14.08 3.09 29.52
C ALA A 599 -13.55 3.58 30.89
N ALA A 600 -14.45 4.00 31.79
CA ALA A 600 -14.09 4.67 33.05
C ALA A 600 -13.23 3.83 34.02
N SER A 601 -13.31 2.49 33.94
CA SER A 601 -12.57 1.55 34.80
C SER A 601 -12.06 0.34 33.98
N PRO A 602 -11.00 0.50 33.17
CA PRO A 602 -10.48 -0.56 32.31
C PRO A 602 -9.66 -1.59 33.10
N ALA A 603 -9.78 -2.86 32.74
CA ALA A 603 -9.12 -3.95 33.46
C ALA A 603 -7.58 -3.84 33.39
N GLY A 604 -6.93 -3.78 34.55
CA GLY A 604 -5.47 -3.71 34.65
C GLY A 604 -4.86 -2.32 34.40
N TRP A 605 -5.66 -1.26 34.26
CA TRP A 605 -5.18 0.11 33.99
C TRP A 605 -5.89 1.15 34.88
N LYS A 606 -5.20 2.26 35.17
CA LYS A 606 -5.77 3.45 35.81
C LYS A 606 -5.75 4.60 34.82
N CYS A 607 -6.93 5.01 34.36
CA CYS A 607 -7.08 6.01 33.31
C CYS A 607 -7.70 7.32 33.81
N SER A 608 -7.32 8.43 33.18
CA SER A 608 -7.80 9.78 33.48
C SER A 608 -8.10 10.51 32.16
N PRO A 609 -9.39 10.72 31.82
CA PRO A 609 -9.78 11.47 30.62
C PRO A 609 -9.26 12.91 30.63
N LYS A 610 -9.25 13.56 31.81
CA LYS A 610 -8.81 14.96 32.00
C LYS A 610 -7.35 15.23 31.63
N THR A 611 -6.51 14.21 31.68
CA THR A 611 -5.08 14.27 31.31
C THR A 611 -4.77 13.40 30.09
N SER A 612 -5.80 12.74 29.54
CA SER A 612 -5.74 11.76 28.45
C SER A 612 -4.66 10.68 28.64
N THR A 613 -4.51 10.17 29.87
CA THR A 613 -3.44 9.23 30.26
C THR A 613 -3.98 7.98 30.94
N CYS A 614 -3.29 6.85 30.72
CA CYS A 614 -3.55 5.56 31.35
C CYS A 614 -2.24 4.95 31.86
N THR A 615 -2.18 4.57 33.15
CA THR A 615 -1.01 3.92 33.75
C THR A 615 -1.33 2.46 34.07
N ALA A 616 -0.43 1.54 33.71
CA ALA A 616 -0.63 0.10 33.92
C ALA A 616 -0.55 -0.27 35.40
N ALA A 617 -1.41 -1.19 35.85
CA ALA A 617 -1.37 -1.74 37.21
C ALA A 617 -0.22 -2.77 37.40
N ASN A 618 0.29 -3.33 36.29
CA ASN A 618 1.48 -4.18 36.25
C ASN A 618 2.40 -3.67 35.12
N PRO A 619 3.51 -2.95 35.45
CA PRO A 619 4.45 -2.44 34.45
C PRO A 619 5.20 -3.51 33.66
N ASP A 620 5.52 -4.65 34.29
CA ASP A 620 6.30 -5.73 33.70
C ASP A 620 5.51 -6.48 32.62
N LYS A 621 4.22 -6.69 32.88
CA LYS A 621 3.26 -7.30 31.95
C LYS A 621 1.94 -6.50 31.93
N PRO A 622 1.90 -5.40 31.16
CA PRO A 622 0.69 -4.61 30.99
C PRO A 622 -0.43 -5.46 30.37
N ALA A 623 -1.68 -5.23 30.80
CA ALA A 623 -2.83 -5.80 30.13
C ALA A 623 -3.05 -5.12 28.76
N PRO A 624 -3.66 -5.78 27.76
CA PRO A 624 -4.21 -5.08 26.60
C PRO A 624 -5.25 -4.05 27.05
N LEU A 625 -5.22 -2.84 26.47
CA LEU A 625 -6.15 -1.77 26.78
C LEU A 625 -7.10 -1.54 25.58
N PRO A 626 -8.40 -1.89 25.69
CA PRO A 626 -9.39 -1.53 24.68
C PRO A 626 -9.57 -0.02 24.58
N ALA A 627 -9.69 0.48 23.36
CA ALA A 627 -10.01 1.85 23.00
C ALA A 627 -11.09 1.84 21.91
N ASP A 628 -12.28 2.30 22.25
CA ASP A 628 -13.46 2.24 21.40
C ASP A 628 -13.81 3.67 20.93
N PHE A 629 -13.51 3.99 19.67
CA PHE A 629 -13.84 5.30 19.09
C PHE A 629 -15.16 5.21 18.31
N ALA A 630 -16.08 6.16 18.50
CA ALA A 630 -17.22 6.31 17.59
C ALA A 630 -16.72 6.62 16.16
N VAL A 631 -17.44 6.15 15.13
CA VAL A 631 -17.10 6.50 13.75
C VAL A 631 -17.31 8.00 13.52
N PRO A 632 -16.27 8.77 13.15
CA PRO A 632 -16.37 10.21 13.00
C PRO A 632 -17.05 10.62 11.68
N ASP A 633 -17.58 11.85 11.67
CA ASP A 633 -18.08 12.54 10.48
C ASP A 633 -16.99 12.69 9.38
N LYS A 634 -17.39 13.16 8.18
CA LYS A 634 -16.49 13.50 7.07
C LYS A 634 -15.63 14.76 7.32
N SER A 635 -15.03 14.88 8.50
CA SER A 635 -14.08 15.91 8.88
C SER A 635 -12.69 15.66 8.28
N SER A 636 -11.78 16.63 8.47
CA SER A 636 -10.39 16.56 7.98
C SER A 636 -9.66 15.33 8.53
N ALA A 637 -8.61 14.88 7.82
CA ALA A 637 -7.80 13.75 8.29
C ALA A 637 -7.28 13.98 9.72
N GLY A 638 -6.70 15.16 10.00
CA GLY A 638 -6.19 15.53 11.33
C GLY A 638 -7.25 15.54 12.44
N ALA A 639 -8.51 15.90 12.13
CA ALA A 639 -9.59 15.84 13.11
C ALA A 639 -10.00 14.39 13.47
N ARG A 640 -9.67 13.42 12.61
CA ARG A 640 -9.89 11.97 12.79
C ARG A 640 -8.62 11.20 13.13
N THR A 641 -7.48 11.89 13.28
CA THR A 641 -6.24 11.29 13.74
C THR A 641 -6.29 11.13 15.25
N TYR A 642 -5.80 9.99 15.74
CA TYR A 642 -5.31 9.89 17.11
C TYR A 642 -3.86 9.38 17.12
N SER A 643 -3.17 9.65 18.22
CA SER A 643 -1.79 9.29 18.49
C SER A 643 -1.69 8.75 19.90
N VAL A 644 -0.91 7.68 20.09
CA VAL A 644 -0.72 7.04 21.38
C VAL A 644 0.77 7.02 21.67
N THR A 645 1.21 7.82 22.63
CA THR A 645 2.57 7.76 23.15
C THR A 645 2.63 6.77 24.30
N ALA A 646 3.37 5.68 24.12
CA ALA A 646 3.79 4.82 25.21
C ALA A 646 5.07 5.35 25.86
N LYS A 647 5.18 5.24 27.18
CA LYS A 647 6.43 5.44 27.92
C LYS A 647 6.60 4.33 28.95
N ALA A 648 7.72 3.63 28.85
CA ALA A 648 8.20 2.62 29.78
C ALA A 648 9.54 3.08 30.36
N ASP A 649 9.49 3.71 31.53
CA ASP A 649 10.60 4.36 32.23
C ASP A 649 11.38 5.39 31.38
N LEU A 650 12.47 4.98 30.71
CA LEU A 650 13.28 5.83 29.82
C LEU A 650 13.03 5.58 28.32
N VAL A 651 12.36 4.48 27.96
CA VAL A 651 12.00 4.15 26.58
C VAL A 651 10.62 4.72 26.27
N SER A 652 10.44 5.25 25.07
CA SER A 652 9.16 5.75 24.59
C SER A 652 8.89 5.33 23.15
N ASP A 653 7.62 5.37 22.75
CA ASP A 653 7.16 4.97 21.42
C ASP A 653 5.87 5.75 21.10
N THR A 654 5.57 6.04 19.83
CA THR A 654 4.40 6.87 19.46
C THR A 654 3.81 6.46 18.12
N ASP A 655 2.83 5.56 18.17
CA ASP A 655 1.97 5.25 17.03
C ASP A 655 0.97 6.39 16.75
N SER A 656 0.53 6.50 15.50
CA SER A 656 -0.55 7.40 15.08
C SER A 656 -1.39 6.78 13.97
N GLU A 657 -2.72 6.91 14.07
CA GLU A 657 -3.67 6.32 13.13
C GLU A 657 -4.75 7.36 12.73
N VAL A 658 -5.21 7.31 11.48
CA VAL A 658 -6.29 8.16 10.96
C VAL A 658 -7.55 7.31 10.80
N LEU A 659 -8.55 7.52 11.65
CA LEU A 659 -9.77 6.73 11.60
C LEU A 659 -10.61 7.06 10.35
N PRO A 660 -11.11 6.05 9.62
CA PRO A 660 -12.01 6.29 8.49
C PRO A 660 -13.35 6.81 9.03
N GLY A 661 -13.90 7.83 8.36
CA GLY A 661 -15.20 8.38 8.72
C GLY A 661 -16.38 7.56 8.20
N LEU A 662 -17.56 8.18 8.21
CA LEU A 662 -18.81 7.64 7.66
C LEU A 662 -18.61 7.01 6.26
N ARG A 663 -19.06 5.75 6.11
CA ARG A 663 -18.99 5.01 4.85
C ARG A 663 -20.25 5.25 4.02
N GLN A 664 -20.08 5.56 2.74
CA GLN A 664 -21.20 5.66 1.79
C GLN A 664 -21.81 4.27 1.52
N ASP A 665 -23.12 4.16 1.62
CA ASP A 665 -23.90 2.94 1.43
C ASP A 665 -25.17 3.29 0.64
N GLU A 666 -25.11 3.23 -0.69
CA GLU A 666 -26.22 3.58 -1.63
C GLU A 666 -27.45 2.66 -1.52
N SER A 667 -27.45 1.73 -0.55
CA SER A 667 -28.61 0.91 -0.19
C SER A 667 -29.26 1.35 1.12
N LEU A 668 -28.69 2.34 1.83
CA LEU A 668 -29.14 2.79 3.13
C LEU A 668 -30.42 3.61 3.05
N LEU A 669 -30.53 4.53 2.11
CA LEU A 669 -31.68 5.43 1.94
C LEU A 669 -32.53 5.03 0.73
N GLN A 670 -33.83 5.32 0.79
CA GLN A 670 -34.74 5.14 -0.32
C GLN A 670 -35.93 6.10 -0.20
N ILE A 671 -36.06 7.04 -1.14
CA ILE A 671 -37.23 7.92 -1.26
C ILE A 671 -38.36 7.17 -1.99
N LEU A 672 -39.27 6.59 -1.22
CA LEU A 672 -40.42 5.87 -1.77
C LEU A 672 -41.57 6.83 -2.12
N THR A 673 -42.09 6.68 -3.34
CA THR A 673 -43.37 7.29 -3.77
C THR A 673 -44.48 6.24 -3.59
N PRO A 674 -45.57 6.53 -2.85
CA PRO A 674 -46.71 5.62 -2.78
C PRO A 674 -47.40 5.51 -4.16
N THR A 675 -47.95 4.33 -4.45
CA THR A 675 -48.77 4.12 -5.66
C THR A 675 -50.04 4.97 -5.59
N PRO A 676 -50.43 5.69 -6.67
CA PRO A 676 -51.56 6.61 -6.65
C PRO A 676 -52.91 5.88 -6.67
N HIS A 677 -53.34 5.41 -5.49
CA HIS A 677 -54.74 5.22 -5.11
C HIS A 677 -54.97 5.95 -3.79
N ASP A 678 -56.11 6.63 -3.70
CA ASP A 678 -56.67 7.23 -2.47
C ASP A 678 -55.85 8.33 -1.77
N ASP A 679 -55.04 9.11 -2.50
CA ASP A 679 -54.57 10.43 -2.04
C ASP A 679 -55.57 11.53 -2.47
N PRO A 680 -56.33 12.16 -1.54
CA PRO A 680 -57.42 13.07 -1.89
C PRO A 680 -56.96 14.48 -2.32
N ASN A 681 -55.65 14.77 -2.30
CA ASN A 681 -55.13 16.11 -2.60
C ASN A 681 -54.06 16.09 -3.70
N PRO A 682 -54.39 16.43 -4.97
CA PRO A 682 -53.43 16.41 -6.08
C PRO A 682 -52.34 17.49 -6.03
N PHE A 683 -52.28 18.28 -4.94
CA PHE A 683 -51.26 19.30 -4.70
C PHE A 683 -50.23 18.92 -3.61
N VAL A 684 -50.53 17.90 -2.79
CA VAL A 684 -49.63 17.35 -1.77
C VAL A 684 -49.00 16.07 -2.30
N TYR A 685 -47.68 15.99 -2.31
CA TYR A 685 -46.96 14.79 -2.67
C TYR A 685 -46.40 14.10 -1.43
N ASN A 686 -47.03 13.00 -1.02
CA ASN A 686 -46.49 12.12 0.02
C ASN A 686 -45.21 11.40 -0.47
N ARG A 687 -44.20 11.31 0.40
CA ARG A 687 -42.95 10.56 0.19
C ARG A 687 -42.51 9.90 1.50
N PHE A 688 -42.27 8.59 1.47
CA PHE A 688 -41.74 7.85 2.62
C PHE A 688 -40.21 7.75 2.52
N LEU A 689 -39.52 8.39 3.46
CA LEU A 689 -38.06 8.33 3.58
C LEU A 689 -37.70 7.07 4.37
N LYS A 690 -37.40 5.98 3.64
CA LYS A 690 -37.11 4.67 4.20
C LYS A 690 -35.61 4.48 4.36
N VAL A 691 -35.19 4.00 5.53
CA VAL A 691 -33.80 3.78 5.90
C VAL A 691 -33.57 2.30 6.24
N ASN A 692 -32.65 1.65 5.54
CA ASN A 692 -32.46 0.20 5.50
C ASN A 692 -31.38 -0.26 6.51
N GLY A 693 -31.65 -1.36 7.22
CA GLY A 693 -30.76 -1.85 8.28
C GLY A 693 -30.64 -0.94 9.51
N ALA A 694 -31.58 0.02 9.66
CA ALA A 694 -31.60 1.01 10.75
C ALA A 694 -32.59 0.67 11.89
N GLN A 695 -33.25 -0.49 11.84
CA GLN A 695 -34.30 -0.87 12.81
C GLN A 695 -33.77 -0.87 14.26
N GLY A 696 -34.43 -0.11 15.13
CA GLY A 696 -34.08 0.07 16.54
C GLY A 696 -32.90 1.00 16.82
N ARG A 697 -32.31 1.63 15.79
CA ARG A 697 -31.10 2.48 15.89
C ARG A 697 -31.44 3.98 15.80
N PRO A 698 -30.54 4.88 16.23
CA PRO A 698 -30.66 6.29 15.92
C PRO A 698 -30.45 6.53 14.42
N VAL A 699 -31.22 7.49 13.88
CA VAL A 699 -31.18 7.90 12.46
C VAL A 699 -31.31 9.42 12.39
N GLU A 700 -30.48 10.03 11.56
CA GLU A 700 -30.53 11.45 11.22
C GLU A 700 -30.71 11.62 9.70
N LEU A 701 -31.63 12.51 9.32
CA LEU A 701 -31.94 12.88 7.93
C LEU A 701 -31.79 14.39 7.78
N GLU A 702 -30.84 14.84 6.97
CA GLU A 702 -30.80 16.22 6.48
C GLU A 702 -31.59 16.31 5.17
N ILE A 703 -32.68 17.06 5.19
CA ILE A 703 -33.62 17.21 4.08
C ILE A 703 -33.45 18.62 3.50
N SER A 704 -33.16 18.71 2.20
CA SER A 704 -33.03 19.96 1.45
C SER A 704 -33.91 19.96 0.20
N TRP A 705 -34.39 21.14 -0.25
CA TRP A 705 -35.35 21.20 -1.35
C TRP A 705 -35.26 22.42 -2.27
N GLY A 706 -35.75 22.23 -3.50
CA GLY A 706 -35.81 23.21 -4.57
C GLY A 706 -36.76 24.37 -4.30
N ARG A 707 -36.55 25.49 -5.00
CA ARG A 707 -37.23 26.77 -4.73
C ARG A 707 -38.75 26.81 -4.91
N ASN A 708 -39.33 25.87 -5.64
CA ASN A 708 -40.78 25.80 -5.88
C ASN A 708 -41.52 24.91 -4.87
N LEU A 709 -40.78 24.25 -3.96
CA LEU A 709 -41.30 23.30 -2.99
C LEU A 709 -41.43 23.90 -1.60
N ALA A 710 -42.48 23.48 -0.89
CA ALA A 710 -42.62 23.70 0.53
C ALA A 710 -42.73 22.35 1.26
N PHE A 711 -41.73 22.02 2.08
CA PHE A 711 -41.79 20.89 3.01
C PHE A 711 -42.84 21.17 4.10
N MET A 712 -43.83 20.30 4.20
CA MET A 712 -44.79 20.26 5.31
C MET A 712 -44.34 19.16 6.29
N PRO A 713 -43.91 19.52 7.52
CA PRO A 713 -43.55 18.54 8.53
C PRO A 713 -44.82 17.90 9.10
N SER A 714 -45.26 16.80 8.48
CA SER A 714 -46.18 15.84 9.09
C SER A 714 -45.54 15.27 10.35
N PHE A 715 -46.15 15.50 11.52
CA PHE A 715 -45.62 15.07 12.82
C PHE A 715 -45.80 13.56 13.02
N ASP A 716 -44.93 12.79 12.38
CA ASP A 716 -44.91 11.33 12.44
C ASP A 716 -44.46 10.84 13.84
N LEU A 717 -45.22 9.93 14.44
CA LEU A 717 -45.04 9.50 15.84
C LEU A 717 -43.72 8.74 16.03
N GLY A 718 -42.69 9.47 16.47
CA GLY A 718 -41.34 8.94 16.71
C GLY A 718 -40.20 9.75 16.08
N TRP A 719 -40.51 10.80 15.32
CA TRP A 719 -39.53 11.71 14.72
C TRP A 719 -39.60 13.13 15.30
N THR A 720 -38.45 13.77 15.43
CA THR A 720 -38.32 15.22 15.72
C THR A 720 -37.65 15.90 14.54
N CYS A 721 -38.37 16.82 13.89
CA CYS A 721 -37.89 17.61 12.75
C CYS A 721 -37.73 19.08 13.13
N GLU A 722 -36.52 19.62 12.98
CA GLU A 722 -36.18 21.02 13.19
C GLU A 722 -35.93 21.69 11.85
N ARG A 723 -36.46 22.91 11.63
CA ARG A 723 -36.12 23.70 10.44
C ARG A 723 -34.79 24.41 10.66
N SER A 724 -33.95 24.41 9.64
CA SER A 724 -32.69 25.16 9.65
C SER A 724 -32.94 26.67 9.57
N SER A 725 -31.90 27.48 9.84
CA SER A 725 -31.89 28.90 9.48
C SER A 725 -31.89 29.12 7.97
N ASP A 726 -31.42 28.14 7.19
CA ASP A 726 -31.71 28.04 5.76
C ASP A 726 -33.17 27.63 5.56
N ILE A 727 -33.99 28.54 5.00
CA ILE A 727 -35.42 28.34 4.75
C ILE A 727 -35.76 27.13 3.87
N ARG A 728 -34.78 26.50 3.22
CA ARG A 728 -34.95 25.27 2.41
C ARG A 728 -34.24 24.04 2.97
N ARG A 729 -33.97 23.98 4.28
CA ARG A 729 -33.50 22.77 4.97
C ARG A 729 -34.27 22.45 6.24
N ALA A 730 -34.33 21.16 6.56
CA ALA A 730 -34.79 20.64 7.84
C ALA A 730 -33.94 19.42 8.23
N THR A 731 -33.69 19.26 9.53
CA THR A 731 -33.00 18.10 10.08
C THR A 731 -34.01 17.29 10.88
N CYS A 732 -34.25 16.04 10.47
CA CYS A 732 -35.17 15.11 11.12
C CYS A 732 -34.40 13.99 11.79
N ARG A 733 -34.60 13.81 13.10
CA ARG A 733 -33.91 12.80 13.92
C ARG A 733 -34.92 11.83 14.56
N THR A 734 -34.47 10.60 14.78
CA THR A 734 -35.14 9.65 15.69
C THR A 734 -34.11 8.82 16.42
N ASN A 735 -34.35 8.52 17.70
CA ASN A 735 -33.47 7.68 18.52
C ASN A 735 -33.80 6.17 18.42
N ASN A 736 -34.90 5.82 17.75
CA ASN A 736 -35.38 4.43 17.64
C ASN A 736 -36.17 4.28 16.34
N TYR A 737 -35.46 4.22 15.21
CA TYR A 737 -36.08 4.08 13.90
C TYR A 737 -36.87 2.76 13.81
N ARG A 738 -38.18 2.87 13.57
CA ARG A 738 -39.10 1.72 13.40
C ARG A 738 -39.90 1.77 12.10
N LYS A 739 -40.21 2.97 11.63
CA LYS A 739 -40.99 3.25 10.41
C LYS A 739 -40.26 4.32 9.58
N PRO A 740 -40.42 4.32 8.24
CA PRO A 740 -40.06 5.45 7.40
C PRO A 740 -40.67 6.75 7.93
N LEU A 741 -40.02 7.89 7.69
CA LEU A 741 -40.62 9.20 7.90
C LEU A 741 -41.56 9.50 6.71
N ASN A 742 -42.84 9.75 6.94
CA ASN A 742 -43.66 10.41 5.92
C ASN A 742 -43.23 11.87 5.78
N SER A 743 -43.19 12.36 4.55
CA SER A 743 -42.89 13.75 4.23
C SER A 743 -43.88 14.28 3.20
N GLU A 744 -44.55 15.37 3.54
CA GLU A 744 -45.55 16.03 2.70
C GLU A 744 -44.94 17.24 1.97
N TRP A 745 -45.28 17.39 0.70
CA TRP A 745 -44.63 18.37 -0.19
C TRP A 745 -45.62 19.08 -1.11
N ASN A 746 -45.71 20.41 -1.01
CA ASN A 746 -46.48 21.25 -1.93
C ASN A 746 -45.60 21.83 -3.03
N ALA A 747 -46.08 21.80 -4.28
CA ALA A 747 -45.40 22.38 -5.46
C ALA A 747 -46.25 23.48 -6.11
N TRP A 748 -45.74 24.72 -6.11
CA TRP A 748 -46.56 25.94 -6.35
C TRP A 748 -46.42 26.55 -7.75
N LEU A 749 -45.46 26.10 -8.58
CA LEU A 749 -45.17 26.68 -9.89
C LEU A 749 -44.82 25.61 -10.93
N PRO A 750 -45.12 25.85 -12.23
CA PRO A 750 -44.59 25.04 -13.32
C PRO A 750 -43.08 25.25 -13.40
N GLY A 751 -42.31 24.21 -13.07
CA GLY A 751 -40.86 24.19 -13.09
C GLY A 751 -40.32 22.77 -13.25
N SER A 752 -39.06 22.68 -13.69
CA SER A 752 -38.35 21.43 -13.95
C SER A 752 -36.93 21.46 -13.38
N GLY A 753 -36.34 20.28 -13.19
CA GLY A 753 -35.00 20.14 -12.61
C GLY A 753 -34.92 20.62 -11.16
N SER A 754 -33.76 21.12 -10.76
CA SER A 754 -33.41 21.44 -9.36
C SER A 754 -34.35 22.40 -8.60
N SER A 755 -35.22 23.15 -9.30
CA SER A 755 -36.25 23.96 -8.63
C SER A 755 -37.37 23.11 -7.99
N ASN A 756 -37.51 21.86 -8.40
CA ASN A 756 -38.52 20.88 -7.98
C ASN A 756 -37.89 19.58 -7.40
N ALA A 757 -36.58 19.60 -7.10
CA ALA A 757 -35.88 18.47 -6.49
C ALA A 757 -36.01 18.49 -4.96
N ILE A 758 -36.07 17.31 -4.34
CA ILE A 758 -35.69 17.11 -2.94
C ILE A 758 -34.40 16.29 -2.91
N THR A 759 -33.52 16.60 -1.96
CA THR A 759 -32.29 15.85 -1.69
C THR A 759 -32.21 15.56 -0.21
N VAL A 760 -32.08 14.28 0.12
CA VAL A 760 -32.06 13.78 1.50
C VAL A 760 -30.71 13.09 1.73
N TYR A 761 -29.95 13.58 2.70
CA TYR A 761 -28.76 12.93 3.23
C TYR A 761 -29.15 12.17 4.49
N ALA A 762 -28.78 10.89 4.58
CA ALA A 762 -29.07 10.04 5.73
C ALA A 762 -27.78 9.62 6.45
N ARG A 763 -27.83 9.53 7.78
CA ARG A 763 -26.74 9.06 8.64
C ARG A 763 -27.25 8.06 9.68
N VAL A 764 -26.62 6.88 9.77
CA VAL A 764 -27.00 5.79 10.66
C VAL A 764 -25.76 5.06 11.20
N GLY A 765 -25.26 5.55 12.34
CA GLY A 765 -23.96 5.12 12.87
C GLY A 765 -22.85 5.42 11.86
N GLY A 766 -21.92 4.48 11.63
CA GLY A 766 -20.81 4.67 10.70
C GLY A 766 -21.15 4.51 9.22
N ARG A 767 -22.40 4.78 8.82
CA ARG A 767 -22.89 4.73 7.43
C ARG A 767 -23.67 5.99 7.08
N GLU A 768 -23.54 6.42 5.83
CA GLU A 768 -24.29 7.54 5.25
C GLU A 768 -24.71 7.27 3.80
N ASP A 769 -25.66 8.05 3.29
CA ASP A 769 -26.18 7.95 1.93
C ASP A 769 -26.85 9.27 1.49
N THR A 770 -27.05 9.48 0.19
CA THR A 770 -27.72 10.67 -0.36
C THR A 770 -28.60 10.31 -1.55
N ASP A 771 -29.92 10.45 -1.40
CA ASP A 771 -30.93 10.19 -2.43
C ASP A 771 -31.61 11.51 -2.87
N SER A 772 -32.03 11.58 -4.13
CA SER A 772 -32.64 12.75 -4.74
C SER A 772 -33.84 12.39 -5.60
N ALA A 773 -35.02 12.93 -5.25
CA ALA A 773 -36.26 12.72 -6.01
C ALA A 773 -36.76 14.01 -6.65
N GLN A 774 -37.35 13.88 -7.85
CA GLN A 774 -38.09 14.98 -8.49
C GLN A 774 -39.55 14.97 -8.03
N ILE A 775 -40.09 16.15 -7.74
CA ILE A 775 -41.51 16.36 -7.47
C ILE A 775 -42.16 17.01 -8.70
N PRO A 776 -43.10 16.34 -9.39
CA PRO A 776 -43.67 16.87 -10.61
C PRO A 776 -44.43 18.20 -10.33
N PRO A 777 -44.36 19.18 -11.25
CA PRO A 777 -45.13 20.41 -11.11
C PRO A 777 -46.64 20.10 -11.13
N SER A 778 -47.42 20.88 -10.41
CA SER A 778 -48.88 20.80 -10.43
C SER A 778 -49.41 21.07 -11.84
N SER A 779 -50.21 20.14 -12.37
CA SER A 779 -50.71 20.17 -13.76
C SER A 779 -51.79 21.23 -13.99
N THR A 780 -52.46 21.67 -12.92
CA THR A 780 -53.49 22.70 -12.93
C THR A 780 -52.96 24.03 -12.41
N ARG A 781 -52.82 25.03 -13.29
CA ARG A 781 -52.74 26.44 -12.87
C ARG A 781 -54.06 26.85 -12.22
N ARG A 782 -53.98 27.69 -11.19
CA ARG A 782 -55.01 28.67 -10.83
C ARG A 782 -54.43 30.06 -11.03
#